data_AF-A0A5D0ENK1-F1
#
_entry.id   AF-A0A5D0ENK1-F1
#
_cell.length_a   1.000
_cell.length_b   1.000
_cell.length_c   1.000
_cell.angle_alpha   90.00
_cell.angle_beta   90.00
_cell.angle_gamma   90.00
#
_symmetry.space_group_name_H-M   'P 1'
#
loop_
_entity.id
_entity.type
_entity.pdbx_description
1 polymer ?
#
loop_
_entity_poly.entity_id
_entity_poly.type
_entity_poly.pdbx_seq_one_letter_code
_entity_poly.pdbx_strand_id
1 'polypeptide(L)'
;MFPIDNVRNENIVFEELKQLCQQPGYAHIVASFCFRDNSIFSSSDEVTTDDILGQYNEYRIIRNEISLLIGLMCQKTLDLTIPKPELFQATIDKTEYLLEELHLSMMKTNLPLENCLNSIDKFQEYMRSGQMLREPIFYSGESAYHFQYRELSKFKYNYDDEWFVNNKGYSVEKLYKVILVLESIQLEKIQNALLSMKCKSPDSWTILDGYIFSIKDIASKTNIDEETVEKIIYSFSLRKDLGYPDIKNINDFNMTNAYPILPLGNGEFLLFQYYSLLEALYETPFFWFNQDDDYKNKAMEHRGMFTEDFSYARLKDVFGEKNVFKNIEIRDNNSNKLGEIDVLVVFDNRAIILQAKAKKLTIAARKGNDDALQDDFKKAIQASYDQAIECGNLLLNSKNRLFLSSGEELSICRDFAEIYPLSIVSDHYPALATQARNFLQQKVHSIIKPAFVIDIFTLDVITEMLQTPLYFLSYINRRVLYGDRIHSNHELTILAYHLSNNLYLDKEYTAIHLGDDLTAELDLAMLSRRTGLSNSIYPEGILTKYQGTFFDKLIKDIEKNPNPNVIDLGFELLMIGENTVSVLNENVCKIQKASSNDRKLHDLTLIFDEEHSSGLTIHCTNEPNDMAIQTLNSHCEIRKYKHKSERWFGIAIDIDNAQVRFGVNKIYKWQQSDEMDRKCGIFPFSNRIASFSQTEKPKRKVGRNDPCPCGSGKKYKKCCINK
;
A
#
# COMPACT_ATOMS: atom_id res chain seq x y z
N MET A 1 1.54 11.49 29.50
CA MET A 1 2.10 12.35 28.43
C MET A 1 2.98 13.43 29.06
N PHE A 2 4.29 13.37 28.78
CA PHE A 2 5.25 14.38 29.21
C PHE A 2 5.04 15.70 28.46
N PRO A 3 5.14 16.87 29.10
CA PRO A 3 5.24 18.13 28.37
C PRO A 3 6.54 18.12 27.54
N ILE A 4 6.43 18.28 26.21
CA ILE A 4 7.58 18.30 25.27
C ILE A 4 8.69 19.26 25.73
N ASP A 5 8.30 20.38 26.36
CA ASP A 5 9.23 21.41 26.82
C ASP A 5 10.21 20.89 27.90
N ASN A 6 9.79 19.93 28.71
CA ASN A 6 10.57 19.36 29.82
C ASN A 6 11.41 18.14 29.42
N VAL A 7 11.35 17.70 28.16
CA VAL A 7 12.09 16.54 27.65
C VAL A 7 13.60 16.82 27.63
N ARG A 8 14.40 15.86 28.09
CA ARG A 8 15.87 15.97 28.11
C ARG A 8 16.46 15.97 26.70
N ASN A 9 17.74 16.33 26.58
CA ASN A 9 18.44 16.28 25.31
C ASN A 9 18.57 14.83 24.82
N GLU A 10 18.35 14.59 23.52
CA GLU A 10 18.40 13.28 22.85
C GLU A 10 19.63 12.45 23.27
N ASN A 11 20.83 13.06 23.27
CA ASN A 11 22.07 12.35 23.61
C ASN A 11 22.12 11.86 25.06
N ILE A 12 21.50 12.58 26.00
CA ILE A 12 21.47 12.19 27.41
C ILE A 12 20.56 10.96 27.58
N VAL A 13 19.39 11.00 26.95
CA VAL A 13 18.42 9.89 26.98
C VAL A 13 19.01 8.66 26.31
N PHE A 14 19.66 8.84 25.15
CA PHE A 14 20.31 7.77 24.40
C PHE A 14 21.44 7.09 25.18
N GLU A 15 22.31 7.84 25.85
CA GLU A 15 23.39 7.26 26.65
C GLU A 15 22.86 6.51 27.88
N GLU A 16 21.78 6.99 28.51
CA GLU A 16 21.12 6.25 29.61
C GLU A 16 20.50 4.94 29.11
N LEU A 17 19.84 4.96 27.95
CA LEU A 17 19.27 3.77 27.31
C LEU A 17 20.38 2.77 26.97
N LYS A 18 21.48 3.23 26.38
CA LYS A 18 22.65 2.41 26.07
C LYS A 18 23.25 1.73 27.31
N GLN A 19 23.37 2.45 28.43
CA GLN A 19 23.84 1.88 29.69
C GLN A 19 22.88 0.81 30.22
N LEU A 20 21.57 1.02 30.08
CA LEU A 20 20.54 0.07 30.47
C LEU A 20 20.62 -1.22 29.64
N CYS A 21 20.74 -1.11 28.30
CA CYS A 21 20.84 -2.26 27.39
C CYS A 21 22.07 -3.15 27.63
N GLN A 22 23.08 -2.62 28.30
CA GLN A 22 24.34 -3.29 28.59
C GLN A 22 24.37 -3.98 29.96
N GLN A 23 23.25 -4.01 30.69
CA GLN A 23 23.15 -4.70 31.97
C GLN A 23 23.06 -6.23 31.77
N PRO A 24 23.55 -7.03 32.74
CA PRO A 24 23.37 -8.48 32.74
C PRO A 24 21.90 -8.89 32.59
N GLY A 25 21.63 -9.84 31.70
CA GLY A 25 20.29 -10.37 31.49
C GLY A 25 19.36 -9.53 30.61
N TYR A 26 19.84 -8.43 30.00
CA TYR A 26 19.01 -7.58 29.14
C TYR A 26 18.44 -8.33 27.91
N ALA A 27 19.08 -9.42 27.48
CA ALA A 27 18.56 -10.31 26.44
C ALA A 27 17.14 -10.84 26.77
N HIS A 28 16.84 -11.08 28.05
CA HIS A 28 15.52 -11.52 28.46
C HIS A 28 14.46 -10.41 28.33
N ILE A 29 14.87 -9.16 28.53
CA ILE A 29 14.01 -7.97 28.36
C ILE A 29 13.66 -7.80 26.89
N VAL A 30 14.67 -7.88 26.00
CA VAL A 30 14.46 -7.85 24.54
C VAL A 30 13.55 -9.00 24.09
N ALA A 31 13.75 -10.22 24.60
CA ALA A 31 12.88 -11.35 24.29
C ALA A 31 11.43 -11.09 24.71
N SER A 32 11.23 -10.47 25.88
CA SER A 32 9.90 -10.08 26.37
C SER A 32 9.22 -9.06 25.45
N PHE A 33 9.95 -8.04 25.00
CA PHE A 33 9.43 -7.07 24.03
C PHE A 33 9.11 -7.72 22.68
N CYS A 34 9.99 -8.58 22.17
CA CYS A 34 9.71 -9.32 20.94
C CYS A 34 8.45 -10.17 21.07
N PHE A 35 8.26 -10.84 22.21
CA PHE A 35 7.09 -11.67 22.42
C PHE A 35 5.81 -10.84 22.55
N ARG A 36 5.83 -9.80 23.39
CA ARG A 36 4.67 -8.95 23.65
C ARG A 36 4.26 -8.12 22.43
N ASP A 37 5.24 -7.52 21.75
CA ASP A 37 5.00 -6.47 20.75
C ASP A 37 5.17 -6.96 19.31
N ASN A 38 5.69 -8.15 19.02
CA ASN A 38 5.77 -8.66 17.64
C ASN A 38 4.93 -9.93 17.40
N SER A 39 4.14 -10.35 18.38
CA SER A 39 3.26 -11.52 18.25
C SER A 39 1.80 -11.10 18.19
N ILE A 40 1.03 -11.79 17.34
CA ILE A 40 -0.44 -11.67 17.31
C ILE A 40 -1.00 -12.71 18.29
N PHE A 41 -1.76 -12.23 19.27
CA PHE A 41 -2.42 -13.08 20.26
C PHE A 41 -3.90 -13.18 19.91
N SER A 42 -4.36 -14.37 19.55
CA SER A 42 -5.79 -14.66 19.39
C SER A 42 -6.27 -15.60 20.50
N SER A 43 -7.51 -15.37 20.94
CA SER A 43 -8.19 -16.23 21.91
C SER A 43 -8.90 -17.43 21.24
N SER A 44 -8.98 -17.44 19.92
CA SER A 44 -9.54 -18.50 19.09
C SER A 44 -8.50 -19.09 18.13
N ASP A 45 -8.83 -20.23 17.52
CA ASP A 45 -7.99 -20.82 16.47
C ASP A 45 -7.96 -19.97 15.19
N GLU A 46 -8.94 -19.08 14.99
CA GLU A 46 -8.95 -18.10 13.90
C GLU A 46 -8.53 -16.71 14.42
N VAL A 47 -7.66 -16.03 13.67
CA VAL A 47 -7.28 -14.63 13.91
C VAL A 47 -8.32 -13.71 13.28
N THR A 48 -8.72 -12.70 14.05
CA THR A 48 -9.70 -11.68 13.66
C THR A 48 -9.06 -10.32 13.43
N THR A 49 -9.81 -9.38 12.83
CA THR A 49 -9.33 -8.00 12.64
C THR A 49 -9.06 -7.32 13.98
N ASP A 50 -9.85 -7.60 15.02
CA ASP A 50 -9.66 -7.03 16.35
C ASP A 50 -8.32 -7.47 16.98
N ASP A 51 -7.89 -8.72 16.73
CA ASP A 51 -6.59 -9.22 17.18
C ASP A 51 -5.42 -8.47 16.50
N ILE A 52 -5.60 -8.11 15.22
CA ILE A 52 -4.65 -7.29 14.46
C ILE A 52 -4.69 -5.84 14.94
N LEU A 53 -5.86 -5.26 15.19
CA LEU A 53 -6.02 -3.90 15.71
C LEU A 53 -5.32 -3.71 17.07
N GLY A 54 -5.28 -4.76 17.89
CA GLY A 54 -4.50 -4.78 19.14
C GLY A 54 -3.01 -4.47 18.96
N GLN A 55 -2.47 -4.61 17.74
CA GLN A 55 -1.09 -4.28 17.39
C GLN A 55 -0.84 -2.78 17.20
N TYR A 56 -1.87 -1.93 17.10
CA TYR A 56 -1.74 -0.48 16.86
C TYR A 56 -1.83 0.36 18.15
N ASN A 57 -1.50 -0.24 19.29
CA ASN A 57 -1.49 0.45 20.58
C ASN A 57 -0.32 1.45 20.67
N GLU A 58 -0.58 2.65 21.20
CA GLU A 58 0.42 3.72 21.39
C GLU A 58 1.57 3.32 22.34
N TYR A 59 1.37 2.34 23.23
CA TYR A 59 2.40 1.87 24.18
C TYR A 59 3.27 0.73 23.63
N ARG A 60 3.04 0.30 22.39
CA ARG A 60 3.80 -0.78 21.76
C ARG A 60 5.16 -0.28 21.30
N ILE A 61 6.22 -1.02 21.63
CA ILE A 61 7.56 -0.74 21.09
C ILE A 61 7.63 -1.23 19.63
N ILE A 62 8.03 -0.34 18.72
CA ILE A 62 8.12 -0.68 17.29
C ILE A 62 9.38 -1.50 16.98
N ARG A 63 9.41 -2.19 15.83
CA ARG A 63 10.54 -3.06 15.46
C ARG A 63 11.87 -2.34 15.36
N ASN A 64 11.87 -1.08 14.92
CA ASN A 64 13.08 -0.26 14.84
C ASN A 64 13.68 0.05 16.21
N GLU A 65 12.82 0.29 17.21
CA GLU A 65 13.26 0.47 18.60
C GLU A 65 13.83 -0.83 19.16
N ILE A 66 13.14 -1.96 18.98
CA ILE A 66 13.66 -3.27 19.39
C ILE A 66 15.01 -3.57 18.72
N SER A 67 15.13 -3.27 17.42
CA SER A 67 16.40 -3.40 16.68
C SER A 67 17.50 -2.54 17.30
N LEU A 68 17.21 -1.28 17.65
CA LEU A 68 18.13 -0.41 18.37
C LEU A 68 18.56 -1.04 19.70
N LEU A 69 17.63 -1.56 20.50
CA LEU A 69 17.92 -2.23 21.77
C LEU A 69 18.85 -3.43 21.57
N ILE A 70 18.61 -4.25 20.54
CA ILE A 70 19.47 -5.39 20.18
C ILE A 70 20.89 -4.89 19.84
N GLY A 71 20.99 -3.86 19.01
CA GLY A 71 22.27 -3.28 18.60
C GLY A 71 23.07 -2.72 19.79
N LEU A 72 22.41 -1.99 20.70
CA LEU A 72 23.01 -1.43 21.92
C LEU A 72 23.47 -2.52 22.90
N MET A 73 22.65 -3.56 23.07
CA MET A 73 22.99 -4.73 23.89
C MET A 73 24.22 -5.46 23.32
N CYS A 74 24.28 -5.62 22.00
CA CYS A 74 25.38 -6.30 21.32
C CYS A 74 26.70 -5.50 21.27
N GLN A 75 26.78 -4.27 21.81
CA GLN A 75 28.06 -3.55 21.92
C GLN A 75 29.02 -4.14 22.97
N LYS A 76 28.51 -5.05 23.82
CA LYS A 76 29.28 -5.81 24.80
C LYS A 76 28.99 -7.30 24.65
N THR A 77 29.77 -8.12 25.33
CA THR A 77 29.52 -9.56 25.42
C THR A 77 28.15 -9.80 26.07
N LEU A 78 27.34 -10.66 25.45
CA LEU A 78 26.03 -11.04 25.95
C LEU A 78 26.14 -11.77 27.30
N ASP A 79 25.28 -11.39 28.24
CA ASP A 79 25.09 -12.07 29.51
C ASP A 79 23.62 -12.51 29.59
N LEU A 80 23.41 -13.83 29.60
CA LEU A 80 22.09 -14.47 29.59
C LEU A 80 21.65 -14.88 31.01
N THR A 81 22.18 -14.24 32.05
CA THR A 81 21.73 -14.46 33.41
C THR A 81 20.33 -13.88 33.59
N ILE A 82 19.37 -14.70 34.04
CA ILE A 82 17.98 -14.26 34.27
C ILE A 82 17.93 -13.23 35.41
N PRO A 83 17.43 -12.00 35.17
CA PRO A 83 17.22 -11.02 36.23
C PRO A 83 16.13 -11.47 37.22
N LYS A 84 16.22 -11.04 38.49
CA LYS A 84 15.12 -11.24 39.45
C LYS A 84 13.85 -10.51 38.98
N PRO A 85 12.63 -10.99 39.28
CA PRO A 85 11.38 -10.40 38.78
C PRO A 85 11.23 -8.88 39.00
N GLU A 86 11.61 -8.38 40.18
CA GLU A 86 11.56 -6.94 40.49
C GLU A 86 12.48 -6.10 39.57
N LEU A 87 13.71 -6.59 39.35
CA LEU A 87 14.66 -5.93 38.43
C LEU A 87 14.23 -6.08 36.97
N PHE A 88 13.65 -7.23 36.62
CA PHE A 88 13.11 -7.49 35.29
C PHE A 88 12.04 -6.45 34.92
N GLN A 89 11.03 -6.29 35.77
CA GLN A 89 9.94 -5.32 35.55
C GLN A 89 10.47 -3.88 35.58
N ALA A 90 11.32 -3.52 36.54
CA ALA A 90 11.88 -2.18 36.61
C ALA A 90 12.71 -1.82 35.36
N THR A 91 13.39 -2.81 34.76
CA THR A 91 14.15 -2.61 33.51
C THR A 91 13.22 -2.42 32.31
N ILE A 92 12.11 -3.16 32.24
CA ILE A 92 11.06 -2.93 31.22
C ILE A 92 10.53 -1.50 31.33
N ASP A 93 10.03 -1.12 32.50
CA ASP A 93 9.39 0.19 32.71
C ASP A 93 10.37 1.33 32.39
N LYS A 94 11.64 1.17 32.77
CA LYS A 94 12.68 2.16 32.49
C LYS A 94 13.04 2.21 31.01
N THR A 95 13.03 1.08 30.30
CA THR A 95 13.31 1.05 28.85
C THR A 95 12.21 1.77 28.09
N GLU A 96 10.95 1.46 28.38
CA GLU A 96 9.78 2.10 27.75
C GLU A 96 9.77 3.60 27.99
N TYR A 97 10.00 4.02 29.24
CA TYR A 97 10.13 5.43 29.59
C TYR A 97 11.22 6.14 28.77
N LEU A 98 12.39 5.51 28.60
CA LEU A 98 13.49 6.12 27.86
C LEU A 98 13.23 6.16 26.35
N LEU A 99 12.52 5.17 25.79
CA LEU A 99 12.12 5.18 24.39
C LEU A 99 11.07 6.24 24.09
N GLU A 100 10.04 6.38 24.94
CA GLU A 100 9.03 7.45 24.84
C GLU A 100 9.73 8.82 24.94
N GLU A 101 10.62 9.00 25.91
CA GLU A 101 11.37 10.25 26.06
C GLU A 101 12.30 10.52 24.86
N LEU A 102 12.89 9.48 24.27
CA LEU A 102 13.74 9.59 23.09
C LEU A 102 12.93 10.03 21.87
N HIS A 103 11.74 9.46 21.64
CA HIS A 103 10.81 9.87 20.57
C HIS A 103 10.45 11.36 20.71
N LEU A 104 10.01 11.77 21.89
CA LEU A 104 9.65 13.17 22.16
C LEU A 104 10.85 14.11 22.00
N SER A 105 12.07 13.65 22.32
CA SER A 105 13.29 14.46 22.17
C SER A 105 13.63 14.74 20.70
N MET A 106 13.27 13.83 19.78
CA MET A 106 13.44 14.03 18.33
C MET A 106 12.45 15.05 17.77
N MET A 107 11.23 15.09 18.33
CA MET A 107 10.20 16.07 17.96
C MET A 107 10.48 17.46 18.54
N LYS A 108 11.33 17.56 19.56
CA LYS A 108 11.71 18.83 20.19
C LYS A 108 12.48 19.70 19.19
N THR A 109 11.80 20.69 18.65
CA THR A 109 12.39 21.66 17.72
C THR A 109 13.18 22.73 18.49
N ASN A 110 14.40 23.03 18.02
CA ASN A 110 15.14 24.22 18.49
C ASN A 110 14.56 25.54 17.94
N LEU A 111 13.63 25.45 16.99
CA LEU A 111 12.84 26.55 16.46
C LEU A 111 11.55 26.61 17.27
N PRO A 112 11.22 27.72 17.95
CA PRO A 112 9.91 27.88 18.55
C PRO A 112 8.86 27.69 17.45
N LEU A 113 7.94 26.72 17.60
CA LEU A 113 6.86 26.48 16.63
C LEU A 113 6.13 27.79 16.29
N GLU A 114 6.00 28.69 17.27
CA GLU A 114 5.48 30.06 17.11
C GLU A 114 6.18 30.86 16.01
N ASN A 115 7.50 30.74 15.83
CA ASN A 115 8.24 31.47 14.80
C ASN A 115 8.08 30.87 13.39
N CYS A 116 7.84 29.56 13.29
CA CYS A 116 7.52 28.90 12.01
C CYS A 116 6.08 29.16 11.59
N LEU A 117 5.14 29.19 12.53
CA LEU A 117 3.72 29.49 12.26
C LEU A 117 3.48 30.93 11.79
N ASN A 118 4.41 31.85 12.09
CA ASN A 118 4.34 33.25 11.65
C ASN A 118 4.75 33.46 10.17
N SER A 119 5.25 32.44 9.46
CA SER A 119 5.62 32.52 8.05
C SER A 119 5.42 31.18 7.35
N ILE A 120 4.52 31.15 6.35
CA ILE A 120 4.24 29.95 5.53
C ILE A 120 5.52 29.42 4.88
N ASP A 121 6.39 30.31 4.39
CA ASP A 121 7.64 29.92 3.75
C ASP A 121 8.59 29.20 4.71
N LYS A 122 8.76 29.73 5.94
CA LYS A 122 9.60 29.08 6.97
C LYS A 122 9.02 27.73 7.42
N PHE A 123 7.70 27.62 7.50
CA PHE A 123 7.05 26.35 7.78
C PHE A 123 7.29 25.34 6.65
N GLN A 124 7.18 25.75 5.39
CA GLN A 124 7.47 24.88 4.25
C GLN A 124 8.94 24.46 4.17
N GLU A 125 9.87 25.36 4.49
CA GLU A 125 11.30 25.05 4.60
C GLU A 125 11.55 24.02 5.71
N TYR A 126 10.93 24.19 6.88
CA TYR A 126 11.04 23.22 7.97
C TYR A 126 10.48 21.84 7.59
N MET A 127 9.33 21.78 6.92
CA MET A 127 8.74 20.52 6.43
C MET A 127 9.62 19.81 5.39
N ARG A 128 10.53 20.53 4.74
CA ARG A 128 11.53 19.99 3.81
C ARG A 128 12.90 19.73 4.45
N SER A 129 13.06 20.02 5.74
CA SER A 129 14.32 19.81 6.44
C SER A 129 14.50 18.33 6.81
N GLY A 130 15.75 17.87 6.73
CA GLY A 130 16.19 16.58 7.23
C GLY A 130 15.95 16.45 8.72
N GLN A 131 15.98 17.54 9.50
CA GLN A 131 15.61 17.54 10.91
C GLN A 131 14.16 17.08 11.13
N MET A 132 13.20 17.60 10.35
CA MET A 132 11.80 17.17 10.43
C MET A 132 11.63 15.71 10.00
N LEU A 133 12.41 15.25 9.01
CA LEU A 133 12.32 13.90 8.46
C LEU A 133 12.99 12.82 9.32
N ARG A 134 13.80 13.17 10.32
CA ARG A 134 14.43 12.19 11.22
C ARG A 134 13.41 11.31 11.93
N GLU A 135 12.34 11.93 12.44
CA GLU A 135 11.28 11.22 13.17
C GLU A 135 10.52 10.26 12.25
N PRO A 136 9.94 10.68 11.10
CA PRO A 136 9.21 9.76 10.26
C PRO A 136 10.13 8.72 9.61
N ILE A 137 11.42 8.99 9.38
CA ILE A 137 12.36 7.96 8.89
C ILE A 137 12.55 6.82 9.89
N PHE A 138 12.54 7.11 11.20
CA PHE A 138 12.75 6.11 12.24
C PHE A 138 11.45 5.47 12.73
N TYR A 139 10.39 6.27 12.87
CA TYR A 139 9.12 5.88 13.48
C TYR A 139 8.00 5.58 12.48
N SER A 140 8.17 5.83 11.18
CA SER A 140 7.18 5.35 10.21
C SER A 140 7.07 3.84 10.29
N GLY A 141 5.84 3.31 10.17
CA GLY A 141 5.59 1.88 10.07
C GLY A 141 6.34 1.16 8.94
N GLU A 142 6.07 -0.12 8.80
CA GLU A 142 6.72 -0.97 7.81
C GLU A 142 6.04 -0.84 6.45
N SER A 143 6.82 -0.79 5.36
CA SER A 143 6.23 -0.76 4.01
C SER A 143 6.01 -2.14 3.38
N ALA A 144 6.45 -3.21 4.07
CA ALA A 144 6.42 -4.56 3.54
C ALA A 144 6.03 -5.59 4.61
N TYR A 145 5.25 -6.59 4.21
CA TYR A 145 5.01 -7.76 5.05
C TYR A 145 6.22 -8.68 5.07
N HIS A 146 6.38 -9.44 6.16
CA HIS A 146 7.47 -10.38 6.35
C HIS A 146 7.60 -11.38 5.18
N PHE A 147 6.48 -11.95 4.71
CA PHE A 147 6.48 -12.90 3.60
C PHE A 147 6.95 -12.27 2.28
N GLN A 148 6.74 -10.95 2.08
CA GLN A 148 7.18 -10.26 0.88
C GLN A 148 8.70 -10.24 0.79
N TYR A 149 9.40 -9.84 1.86
CA TYR A 149 10.86 -9.89 1.89
C TYR A 149 11.39 -11.28 1.53
N ARG A 150 10.82 -12.33 2.11
CA ARG A 150 11.21 -13.72 1.86
C ARG A 150 11.00 -14.13 0.40
N GLU A 151 9.81 -13.90 -0.14
CA GLU A 151 9.43 -14.33 -1.49
C GLU A 151 10.15 -13.51 -2.56
N LEU A 152 10.14 -12.18 -2.44
CA LEU A 152 10.81 -11.30 -3.40
C LEU A 152 12.32 -11.47 -3.38
N SER A 153 12.95 -11.86 -2.26
CA SER A 153 14.39 -12.18 -2.23
C SER A 153 14.74 -13.32 -3.19
N LYS A 154 13.90 -14.35 -3.27
CA LYS A 154 14.13 -15.48 -4.17
C LYS A 154 14.12 -15.04 -5.64
N PHE A 155 13.18 -14.15 -6.01
CA PHE A 155 13.13 -13.58 -7.35
C PHE A 155 14.30 -12.62 -7.63
N LYS A 156 14.61 -11.76 -6.66
CA LYS A 156 15.67 -10.74 -6.75
C LYS A 156 17.04 -11.35 -7.03
N TYR A 157 17.34 -12.48 -6.38
CA TYR A 157 18.66 -13.13 -6.49
C TYR A 157 18.69 -14.32 -7.45
N ASN A 158 17.64 -14.54 -8.24
CA ASN A 158 17.57 -15.68 -9.15
C ASN A 158 18.69 -15.67 -10.21
N TYR A 159 19.10 -14.48 -10.66
CA TYR A 159 20.21 -14.32 -11.62
C TYR A 159 21.60 -14.44 -10.98
N ASP A 160 21.66 -14.44 -9.64
CA ASP A 160 22.91 -14.46 -8.86
C ASP A 160 23.23 -15.85 -8.29
N ASP A 161 22.46 -16.90 -8.60
CA ASP A 161 22.60 -18.23 -7.99
C ASP A 161 24.01 -18.83 -8.17
N GLU A 162 24.60 -18.69 -9.36
CA GLU A 162 25.98 -19.13 -9.62
C GLU A 162 26.98 -18.44 -8.69
N TRP A 163 26.77 -17.15 -8.39
CA TRP A 163 27.64 -16.42 -7.47
C TRP A 163 27.52 -16.99 -6.05
N PHE A 164 26.30 -17.29 -5.60
CA PHE A 164 26.07 -17.90 -4.28
C PHE A 164 26.73 -19.28 -4.17
N VAL A 165 26.58 -20.13 -5.18
CA VAL A 165 27.20 -21.47 -5.17
C VAL A 165 28.71 -21.37 -5.10
N ASN A 166 29.32 -20.50 -5.92
CA ASN A 166 30.77 -20.37 -6.00
C ASN A 166 31.40 -19.68 -4.78
N ASN A 167 30.75 -18.64 -4.22
CA ASN A 167 31.34 -17.81 -3.15
C ASN A 167 30.85 -18.17 -1.75
N LYS A 168 29.66 -18.76 -1.62
CA LYS A 168 29.06 -19.11 -0.32
C LYS A 168 28.87 -20.61 -0.11
N GLY A 169 28.95 -21.40 -1.18
CA GLY A 169 28.85 -22.87 -1.10
C GLY A 169 27.42 -23.40 -0.99
N TYR A 170 26.41 -22.57 -1.32
CA TYR A 170 25.00 -22.96 -1.32
C TYR A 170 24.24 -22.19 -2.41
N SER A 171 23.11 -22.71 -2.87
CA SER A 171 22.24 -22.03 -3.84
C SER A 171 21.21 -21.12 -3.14
N VAL A 172 20.64 -20.17 -3.88
CA VAL A 172 19.54 -19.30 -3.46
C VAL A 172 18.33 -20.11 -3.02
N GLU A 173 18.05 -21.23 -3.69
CA GLU A 173 16.96 -22.14 -3.31
C GLU A 173 17.19 -22.78 -1.92
N LYS A 174 18.42 -23.20 -1.62
CA LYS A 174 18.76 -23.74 -0.29
C LYS A 174 18.67 -22.66 0.78
N LEU A 175 19.19 -21.46 0.49
CA LEU A 175 19.07 -20.28 1.35
C LEU A 175 17.61 -20.02 1.71
N TYR A 176 16.73 -19.92 0.71
CA TYR A 176 15.30 -19.69 0.91
C TYR A 176 14.66 -20.75 1.82
N LYS A 177 14.93 -22.04 1.58
CA LYS A 177 14.37 -23.14 2.38
C LYS A 177 14.80 -23.09 3.85
N VAL A 178 16.06 -22.79 4.11
CA VAL A 178 16.59 -22.67 5.47
C VAL A 178 15.91 -21.53 6.22
N ILE A 179 15.81 -20.35 5.61
CA ILE A 179 15.19 -19.19 6.25
C ILE A 179 13.69 -19.40 6.47
N LEU A 180 12.97 -19.98 5.49
CA LEU A 180 11.54 -20.27 5.61
C LEU A 180 11.22 -21.15 6.83
N VAL A 181 12.03 -22.18 7.10
CA VAL A 181 11.75 -23.13 8.19
C VAL A 181 11.99 -22.53 9.58
N LEU A 182 12.85 -21.50 9.70
CA LEU A 182 13.14 -20.85 10.98
C LEU A 182 11.88 -20.25 11.63
N GLU A 183 10.93 -19.75 10.84
CA GLU A 183 9.64 -19.27 11.33
C GLU A 183 8.92 -20.34 12.15
N SER A 184 8.76 -21.54 11.57
CA SER A 184 8.10 -22.66 12.24
C SER A 184 8.86 -23.15 13.48
N ILE A 185 10.19 -23.15 13.42
CA ILE A 185 11.04 -23.55 14.56
C ILE A 185 10.84 -22.56 15.70
N GLN A 186 10.88 -21.26 15.40
CA GLN A 186 10.74 -20.22 16.41
C GLN A 186 9.35 -20.28 17.07
N LEU A 187 8.28 -20.45 16.29
CA LEU A 187 6.93 -20.61 16.82
C LEU A 187 6.83 -21.82 17.77
N GLU A 188 7.36 -22.98 17.37
CA GLU A 188 7.40 -24.17 18.23
C GLU A 188 8.23 -23.94 19.50
N LYS A 189 9.38 -23.27 19.41
CA LYS A 189 10.25 -22.97 20.55
C LYS A 189 9.57 -22.00 21.51
N ILE A 190 8.91 -20.94 21.03
CA ILE A 190 8.13 -20.00 21.84
C ILE A 190 7.01 -20.75 22.58
N GLN A 191 6.25 -21.59 21.89
CA GLN A 191 5.18 -22.38 22.49
C GLN A 191 5.71 -23.31 23.59
N ASN A 192 6.82 -24.01 23.33
CA ASN A 192 7.47 -24.87 24.31
C ASN A 192 8.00 -24.09 25.52
N ALA A 193 8.58 -22.91 25.30
CA ALA A 193 9.04 -22.03 26.37
C ALA A 193 7.88 -21.61 27.29
N LEU A 194 6.74 -21.18 26.72
CA LEU A 194 5.52 -20.83 27.47
C LEU A 194 4.97 -22.02 28.28
N LEU A 195 4.92 -23.21 27.69
CA LEU A 195 4.47 -24.42 28.38
C LEU A 195 5.41 -24.79 29.54
N SER A 196 6.72 -24.62 29.35
CA SER A 196 7.72 -24.92 30.38
C SER A 196 7.60 -24.01 31.61
N MET A 197 7.17 -22.76 31.44
CA MET A 197 7.00 -21.80 32.55
C MET A 197 5.97 -22.28 33.57
N LYS A 198 4.91 -22.99 33.13
CA LYS A 198 3.87 -23.53 34.02
C LYS A 198 4.42 -24.47 35.09
N CYS A 199 5.58 -25.07 34.84
CA CYS A 199 6.24 -26.04 35.72
C CYS A 199 7.47 -25.45 36.46
N LYS A 200 7.78 -24.16 36.26
CA LYS A 200 8.94 -23.46 36.85
C LYS A 200 8.48 -22.42 37.88
N SER A 201 9.34 -22.08 38.83
CA SER A 201 9.13 -20.93 39.72
C SER A 201 9.01 -19.64 38.89
N PRO A 202 8.15 -18.67 39.29
CA PRO A 202 8.10 -17.35 38.66
C PRO A 202 9.46 -16.65 38.56
N ASP A 203 10.38 -16.90 39.49
CA ASP A 203 11.76 -16.38 39.47
C ASP A 203 12.60 -16.88 38.28
N SER A 204 12.11 -17.87 37.53
CA SER A 204 12.78 -18.46 36.36
C SER A 204 11.94 -18.35 35.09
N TRP A 205 10.89 -17.52 35.09
CA TRP A 205 10.08 -17.28 33.91
C TRP A 205 10.84 -16.41 32.91
N THR A 206 11.09 -16.95 31.73
CA THR A 206 11.72 -16.26 30.62
C THR A 206 11.27 -16.85 29.30
N ILE A 207 11.01 -16.01 28.31
CA ILE A 207 10.67 -16.44 26.95
C ILE A 207 11.90 -16.54 26.04
N LEU A 208 13.10 -16.19 26.52
CA LEU A 208 14.34 -16.18 25.74
C LEU A 208 14.62 -17.51 25.04
N ASP A 209 14.36 -18.65 25.70
CA ASP A 209 14.56 -19.99 25.13
C ASP A 209 13.74 -20.19 23.83
N GLY A 210 12.63 -19.45 23.66
CA GLY A 210 11.82 -19.46 22.45
C GLY A 210 12.51 -18.86 21.22
N TYR A 211 13.57 -18.08 21.44
CA TYR A 211 14.34 -17.38 20.40
C TYR A 211 15.68 -18.07 20.10
N ILE A 212 15.97 -19.20 20.75
CA ILE A 212 17.21 -19.97 20.59
C ILE A 212 16.96 -21.20 19.72
N PHE A 213 17.84 -21.41 18.74
CA PHE A 213 17.80 -22.57 17.84
C PHE A 213 19.21 -23.12 17.56
N SER A 214 19.25 -24.33 17.00
CA SER A 214 20.48 -24.99 16.57
C SER A 214 20.46 -25.35 15.08
N ILE A 215 21.63 -25.63 14.50
CA ILE A 215 21.75 -26.13 13.11
C ILE A 215 20.95 -27.43 12.92
N LYS A 216 20.92 -28.29 13.94
CA LYS A 216 20.19 -29.56 13.93
C LYS A 216 18.68 -29.39 13.84
N ASP A 217 18.15 -28.37 14.52
CA ASP A 217 16.72 -28.04 14.45
C ASP A 217 16.30 -27.75 12.99
N ILE A 218 17.17 -27.10 12.21
CA ILE A 218 16.90 -26.75 10.81
C ILE A 218 17.17 -27.93 9.87
N ALA A 219 18.31 -28.61 10.02
CA ALA A 219 18.71 -29.71 9.14
C ALA A 219 17.66 -30.83 9.16
N SER A 220 17.11 -31.15 10.35
CA SER A 220 16.07 -32.17 10.52
C SER A 220 14.75 -31.85 9.80
N LYS A 221 14.41 -30.57 9.62
CA LYS A 221 13.18 -30.13 8.94
C LYS A 221 13.35 -29.85 7.44
N THR A 222 14.55 -29.51 7.00
CA THR A 222 14.83 -29.12 5.60
C THR A 222 15.36 -30.26 4.75
N ASN A 223 15.88 -31.34 5.36
CA ASN A 223 16.65 -32.39 4.69
C ASN A 223 17.87 -31.83 3.92
N ILE A 224 18.45 -30.74 4.43
CA ILE A 224 19.71 -30.15 3.98
C ILE A 224 20.78 -30.56 5.01
N ASP A 225 21.97 -30.90 4.54
CA ASP A 225 23.09 -31.29 5.39
C ASP A 225 23.50 -30.16 6.37
N GLU A 226 23.92 -30.54 7.57
CA GLU A 226 24.27 -29.59 8.64
C GLU A 226 25.37 -28.61 8.20
N GLU A 227 26.33 -29.03 7.38
CA GLU A 227 27.41 -28.16 6.87
C GLU A 227 26.86 -27.02 6.00
N THR A 228 25.93 -27.33 5.09
CA THR A 228 25.29 -26.32 4.25
C THR A 228 24.40 -25.38 5.06
N VAL A 229 23.64 -25.91 6.02
CA VAL A 229 22.81 -25.08 6.92
C VAL A 229 23.71 -24.14 7.73
N GLU A 230 24.82 -24.64 8.27
CA GLU A 230 25.78 -23.86 9.04
C GLU A 230 26.35 -22.70 8.21
N LYS A 231 26.75 -22.93 6.94
CA LYS A 231 27.20 -21.87 6.03
C LYS A 231 26.14 -20.78 5.84
N ILE A 232 24.87 -21.16 5.68
CA ILE A 232 23.76 -20.20 5.50
C ILE A 232 23.56 -19.38 6.77
N ILE A 233 23.48 -20.01 7.93
CA ILE A 233 23.28 -19.32 9.22
C ILE A 233 24.43 -18.37 9.53
N TYR A 234 25.67 -18.78 9.27
CA TYR A 234 26.81 -17.90 9.48
C TYR A 234 26.86 -16.69 8.54
N SER A 235 26.30 -16.77 7.33
CA SER A 235 26.21 -15.62 6.43
C SER A 235 25.39 -14.47 6.98
N PHE A 236 24.45 -14.74 7.90
CA PHE A 236 23.61 -13.75 8.57
C PHE A 236 23.90 -13.61 10.07
N SER A 237 25.04 -14.15 10.53
CA SER A 237 25.43 -14.12 11.94
C SER A 237 26.35 -12.94 12.27
N LEU A 238 26.14 -12.29 13.41
CA LEU A 238 27.06 -11.29 13.94
C LEU A 238 28.33 -11.98 14.46
N ARG A 239 29.32 -12.11 13.58
CA ARG A 239 30.57 -12.80 13.89
C ARG A 239 31.53 -11.91 14.67
N LYS A 240 32.33 -12.52 15.57
CA LYS A 240 33.31 -11.80 16.40
C LYS A 240 34.39 -11.07 15.59
N ASP A 241 34.75 -11.56 14.40
CA ASP A 241 35.73 -10.93 13.51
C ASP A 241 35.22 -9.64 12.85
N LEU A 242 33.90 -9.43 12.80
CA LEU A 242 33.30 -8.18 12.34
C LEU A 242 33.37 -7.07 13.40
N GLY A 243 33.75 -7.39 14.64
CA GLY A 243 33.75 -6.47 15.77
C GLY A 243 32.37 -6.32 16.43
N TYR A 244 32.32 -5.50 17.47
CA TYR A 244 31.07 -5.12 18.13
C TYR A 244 30.42 -3.94 17.37
N PRO A 245 29.08 -3.84 17.33
CA PRO A 245 28.40 -2.67 16.80
C PRO A 245 28.89 -1.37 17.47
N ASP A 246 29.09 -0.30 16.69
CA ASP A 246 29.47 1.03 17.20
C ASP A 246 28.35 2.05 16.95
N ILE A 247 27.24 1.90 17.68
CA ILE A 247 26.10 2.81 17.68
C ILE A 247 26.35 3.93 18.70
N LYS A 248 26.33 5.17 18.23
CA LYS A 248 26.49 6.39 19.03
C LYS A 248 25.24 7.26 19.02
N ASN A 249 24.39 7.09 18.01
CA ASN A 249 23.14 7.83 17.83
C ASN A 249 22.07 6.88 17.28
N ILE A 250 20.80 7.26 17.43
CA ILE A 250 19.64 6.47 16.99
C ILE A 250 19.66 6.14 15.48
N ASN A 251 20.20 7.03 14.66
CA ASN A 251 20.24 6.88 13.19
C ASN A 251 21.56 6.29 12.66
N ASP A 252 22.43 5.79 13.54
CA ASP A 252 23.63 5.07 13.12
C ASP A 252 23.27 3.71 12.51
N PHE A 253 24.14 3.21 11.63
CA PHE A 253 23.95 1.88 11.05
C PHE A 253 24.05 0.82 12.14
N ASN A 254 22.97 0.07 12.32
CA ASN A 254 22.96 -1.06 13.22
C ASN A 254 23.39 -2.33 12.49
N MET A 255 24.58 -2.84 12.84
CA MET A 255 25.13 -4.07 12.24
C MET A 255 24.24 -5.30 12.48
N THR A 256 23.47 -5.33 13.58
CA THR A 256 22.57 -6.45 13.87
C THR A 256 21.39 -6.51 12.90
N ASN A 257 21.09 -5.43 12.16
CA ASN A 257 20.06 -5.48 11.13
C ASN A 257 20.55 -6.24 9.89
N ALA A 258 21.84 -6.15 9.56
CA ALA A 258 22.44 -6.91 8.45
C ALA A 258 22.81 -8.35 8.85
N TYR A 259 23.12 -8.56 10.13
CA TYR A 259 23.54 -9.83 10.71
C TYR A 259 22.75 -10.14 12.00
N PRO A 260 21.44 -10.45 11.89
CA PRO A 260 20.55 -10.55 13.05
C PRO A 260 20.69 -11.82 13.87
N ILE A 261 21.44 -12.82 13.40
CA ILE A 261 21.65 -14.07 14.13
C ILE A 261 22.84 -13.91 15.07
N LEU A 262 22.67 -14.21 16.36
CA LEU A 262 23.70 -14.02 17.38
C LEU A 262 24.26 -15.39 17.83
N PRO A 263 25.52 -15.72 17.55
CA PRO A 263 26.13 -16.97 18.00
C PRO A 263 26.35 -16.98 19.52
N LEU A 264 25.92 -18.04 20.20
CA LEU A 264 26.08 -18.18 21.66
C LEU A 264 27.38 -18.91 22.07
N GLY A 265 28.11 -19.48 21.11
CA GLY A 265 29.41 -20.14 21.34
C GLY A 265 29.35 -21.58 21.83
N ASN A 266 28.15 -22.11 22.07
CA ASN A 266 27.87 -23.50 22.45
C ASN A 266 27.26 -24.33 21.29
N GLY A 267 27.28 -23.79 20.06
CA GLY A 267 26.62 -24.39 18.89
C GLY A 267 25.15 -23.97 18.70
N GLU A 268 24.64 -23.09 19.56
CA GLU A 268 23.31 -22.49 19.45
C GLU A 268 23.39 -21.04 18.99
N PHE A 269 22.27 -20.57 18.45
CA PHE A 269 22.09 -19.26 17.87
C PHE A 269 20.84 -18.61 18.43
N LEU A 270 20.90 -17.30 18.65
CA LEU A 270 19.80 -16.49 19.13
C LEU A 270 19.32 -15.57 18.01
N LEU A 271 18.03 -15.61 17.72
CA LEU A 271 17.37 -14.75 16.74
C LEU A 271 16.12 -14.12 17.38
N PHE A 272 16.20 -12.84 17.72
CA PHE A 272 15.08 -12.13 18.36
C PHE A 272 13.95 -11.81 17.38
N GLN A 273 14.27 -11.20 16.25
CA GLN A 273 13.28 -10.74 15.28
C GLN A 273 13.46 -11.49 13.96
N TYR A 274 12.55 -12.42 13.66
CA TYR A 274 12.50 -13.09 12.36
C TYR A 274 12.34 -12.08 11.21
N TYR A 275 11.54 -11.03 11.43
CA TYR A 275 11.37 -9.94 10.47
C TYR A 275 12.71 -9.34 10.02
N SER A 276 13.60 -9.03 10.97
CA SER A 276 14.93 -8.48 10.67
C SER A 276 15.81 -9.45 9.88
N LEU A 277 15.65 -10.77 10.08
CA LEU A 277 16.31 -11.77 9.23
C LEU A 277 15.77 -11.77 7.80
N LEU A 278 14.48 -11.48 7.60
CA LEU A 278 13.91 -11.38 6.25
C LEU A 278 14.34 -10.09 5.55
N GLU A 279 14.40 -8.97 6.28
CA GLU A 279 15.02 -7.74 5.77
C GLU A 279 16.49 -7.99 5.40
N ALA A 280 17.27 -8.63 6.27
CA ALA A 280 18.65 -9.00 5.99
C ALA A 280 18.74 -9.93 4.77
N LEU A 281 17.87 -10.93 4.65
CA LEU A 281 17.79 -11.81 3.47
C LEU A 281 17.58 -10.99 2.18
N TYR A 282 16.72 -9.98 2.23
CA TYR A 282 16.39 -9.14 1.09
C TYR A 282 17.48 -8.10 0.75
N GLU A 283 18.22 -7.62 1.74
CA GLU A 283 19.16 -6.51 1.57
C GLU A 283 20.63 -6.92 1.60
N THR A 284 21.03 -7.72 2.59
CA THR A 284 22.43 -8.03 2.91
C THR A 284 23.20 -8.64 1.73
N PRO A 285 22.64 -9.58 0.92
CA PRO A 285 23.39 -10.18 -0.18
C PRO A 285 23.92 -9.17 -1.21
N PHE A 286 23.17 -8.10 -1.49
CA PHE A 286 23.63 -7.06 -2.42
C PHE A 286 24.93 -6.38 -1.94
N PHE A 287 25.14 -6.27 -0.63
CA PHE A 287 26.39 -5.73 -0.09
C PHE A 287 27.56 -6.70 -0.26
N TRP A 288 27.32 -8.02 -0.25
CA TRP A 288 28.36 -8.99 -0.57
C TRP A 288 28.78 -8.88 -2.03
N PHE A 289 27.83 -8.68 -2.94
CA PHE A 289 28.13 -8.46 -4.37
C PHE A 289 28.92 -7.17 -4.59
N ASN A 290 28.60 -6.10 -3.86
CA ASN A 290 29.33 -4.83 -3.98
C ASN A 290 30.77 -4.90 -3.47
N GLN A 291 31.09 -5.87 -2.59
CA GLN A 291 32.45 -6.13 -2.12
C GLN A 291 33.26 -6.95 -3.14
N ASP A 292 32.59 -7.59 -4.10
CA ASP A 292 33.20 -8.30 -5.21
C ASP A 292 33.36 -7.36 -6.40
N ASP A 293 34.59 -6.89 -6.62
CA ASP A 293 34.90 -5.92 -7.68
C ASP A 293 34.59 -6.43 -9.09
N ASP A 294 34.66 -7.75 -9.31
CA ASP A 294 34.39 -8.37 -10.60
C ASP A 294 32.88 -8.57 -10.83
N TYR A 295 32.09 -8.64 -9.76
CA TYR A 295 30.65 -8.92 -9.83
C TYR A 295 29.75 -7.70 -9.63
N LYS A 296 30.19 -6.66 -8.93
CA LYS A 296 29.34 -5.51 -8.52
C LYS A 296 28.54 -4.88 -9.67
N ASN A 297 29.12 -4.75 -10.86
CA ASN A 297 28.43 -4.16 -12.01
C ASN A 297 27.30 -5.06 -12.51
N LYS A 298 27.54 -6.38 -12.54
CA LYS A 298 26.53 -7.39 -12.93
C LYS A 298 25.39 -7.44 -11.90
N ALA A 299 25.71 -7.39 -10.61
CA ALA A 299 24.72 -7.31 -9.55
C ALA A 299 23.85 -6.05 -9.62
N MET A 300 24.42 -4.89 -9.98
CA MET A 300 23.66 -3.67 -10.22
C MET A 300 22.67 -3.81 -11.38
N GLU A 301 23.09 -4.44 -12.48
CA GLU A 301 22.24 -4.73 -13.63
C GLU A 301 21.10 -5.68 -13.25
N HIS A 302 21.40 -6.81 -12.60
CA HIS A 302 20.40 -7.78 -12.14
C HIS A 302 19.36 -7.16 -11.19
N ARG A 303 19.79 -6.26 -10.29
CA ARG A 303 18.86 -5.54 -9.39
C ARG A 303 17.91 -4.62 -10.16
N GLY A 304 18.39 -3.96 -11.23
CA GLY A 304 17.53 -3.20 -12.13
C GLY A 304 16.52 -4.11 -12.83
N MET A 305 17.00 -5.18 -13.46
CA MET A 305 16.18 -6.17 -14.16
C MET A 305 15.08 -6.75 -13.27
N PHE A 306 15.41 -7.13 -12.03
CA PHE A 306 14.44 -7.63 -11.05
C PHE A 306 13.27 -6.65 -10.85
N THR A 307 13.56 -5.36 -10.72
CA THR A 307 12.55 -4.34 -10.45
C THR A 307 11.58 -4.21 -11.61
N GLU A 308 12.13 -4.19 -12.83
CA GLU A 308 11.36 -4.12 -14.07
C GLU A 308 10.54 -5.39 -14.30
N ASP A 309 11.16 -6.57 -14.17
CA ASP A 309 10.55 -7.88 -14.38
C ASP A 309 9.42 -8.14 -13.38
N PHE A 310 9.66 -7.82 -12.10
CA PHE A 310 8.63 -7.92 -11.07
C PHE A 310 7.44 -7.02 -11.38
N SER A 311 7.71 -5.74 -11.70
CA SER A 311 6.65 -4.78 -12.01
C SER A 311 5.86 -5.18 -13.26
N TYR A 312 6.55 -5.64 -14.30
CA TYR A 312 5.95 -6.16 -15.51
C TYR A 312 5.04 -7.36 -15.22
N ALA A 313 5.51 -8.34 -14.43
CA ALA A 313 4.73 -9.51 -14.06
C ALA A 313 3.46 -9.13 -13.28
N ARG A 314 3.58 -8.29 -12.25
CA ARG A 314 2.45 -7.80 -11.45
C ARG A 314 1.41 -7.05 -12.28
N LEU A 315 1.85 -6.16 -13.17
CA LEU A 315 0.92 -5.44 -14.05
C LEU A 315 0.30 -6.37 -15.11
N LYS A 316 1.05 -7.35 -15.61
CA LYS A 316 0.53 -8.37 -16.54
C LYS A 316 -0.57 -9.21 -15.88
N ASP A 317 -0.45 -9.53 -14.59
CA ASP A 317 -1.47 -10.28 -13.84
C ASP A 317 -2.82 -9.52 -13.79
N VAL A 318 -2.79 -8.18 -13.76
CA VAL A 318 -4.00 -7.31 -13.72
C VAL A 318 -4.52 -6.97 -15.12
N PHE A 319 -3.64 -6.52 -16.01
CA PHE A 319 -4.03 -5.95 -17.30
C PHE A 319 -4.01 -6.95 -18.47
N GLY A 320 -3.39 -8.11 -18.26
CA GLY A 320 -3.20 -9.14 -19.27
C GLY A 320 -2.06 -8.85 -20.24
N GLU A 321 -1.52 -9.92 -20.82
CA GLU A 321 -0.32 -9.89 -21.68
C GLU A 321 -0.42 -8.95 -22.89
N LYS A 322 -1.62 -8.75 -23.43
CA LYS A 322 -1.84 -7.92 -24.62
C LYS A 322 -1.75 -6.41 -24.36
N ASN A 323 -1.82 -6.02 -23.08
CA ASN A 323 -1.94 -4.63 -22.65
C ASN A 323 -0.70 -4.13 -21.91
N VAL A 324 0.29 -4.99 -21.66
CA VAL A 324 1.48 -4.66 -20.88
C VAL A 324 2.71 -4.97 -21.72
N PHE A 325 3.56 -3.97 -21.90
CA PHE A 325 4.75 -4.03 -22.73
C PHE A 325 5.96 -3.62 -21.91
N LYS A 326 7.11 -4.26 -22.15
CA LYS A 326 8.36 -4.05 -21.41
C LYS A 326 9.45 -3.49 -22.33
N ASN A 327 10.27 -2.58 -21.82
CA ASN A 327 11.47 -2.00 -22.46
C ASN A 327 11.14 -1.40 -23.84
N ILE A 328 10.30 -0.36 -23.83
CA ILE A 328 9.79 0.31 -25.02
C ILE A 328 10.70 1.46 -25.39
N GLU A 329 11.31 1.37 -26.57
CA GLU A 329 12.12 2.44 -27.12
C GLU A 329 11.26 3.37 -27.99
N ILE A 330 11.30 4.67 -27.69
CA ILE A 330 10.62 5.68 -28.49
C ILE A 330 11.64 6.29 -29.45
N ARG A 331 11.35 6.24 -30.76
CA ARG A 331 12.22 6.78 -31.81
C ARG A 331 11.54 7.86 -32.64
N ASP A 332 12.34 8.78 -33.17
CA ASP A 332 11.91 9.73 -34.18
C ASP A 332 11.79 9.06 -35.58
N ASN A 333 11.37 9.83 -36.58
CA ASN A 333 11.29 9.37 -37.97
C ASN A 333 12.64 8.99 -38.58
N ASN A 334 13.74 9.48 -38.02
CA ASN A 334 15.11 9.19 -38.45
C ASN A 334 15.71 8.00 -37.69
N SER A 335 14.92 7.29 -36.89
CA SER A 335 15.33 6.16 -36.04
C SER A 335 16.31 6.54 -34.91
N ASN A 336 16.37 7.80 -34.50
CA ASN A 336 17.10 8.21 -33.32
C ASN A 336 16.30 7.87 -32.06
N LYS A 337 16.95 7.30 -31.04
CA LYS A 337 16.36 7.06 -29.72
C LYS A 337 16.06 8.39 -29.03
N LEU A 338 14.78 8.61 -28.71
CA LEU A 338 14.30 9.79 -27.97
C LEU A 338 14.09 9.50 -26.50
N GLY A 339 13.64 8.30 -26.14
CA GLY A 339 13.33 7.93 -24.77
C GLY A 339 13.09 6.44 -24.62
N GLU A 340 12.96 6.00 -23.37
CA GLU A 340 12.75 4.59 -23.01
C GLU A 340 11.76 4.49 -21.84
N ILE A 341 10.80 3.59 -22.00
CA ILE A 341 9.81 3.23 -20.98
C ILE A 341 10.09 1.81 -20.51
N ASP A 342 10.36 1.65 -19.21
CA ASP A 342 10.64 0.34 -18.62
C ASP A 342 9.42 -0.58 -18.72
N VAL A 343 8.24 -0.11 -18.28
CA VAL A 343 6.96 -0.83 -18.47
C VAL A 343 5.86 0.14 -18.91
N LEU A 344 5.21 -0.17 -20.03
CA LEU A 344 4.06 0.55 -20.57
C LEU A 344 2.81 -0.33 -20.44
N VAL A 345 1.79 0.17 -19.74
CA VAL A 345 0.45 -0.40 -19.75
C VAL A 345 -0.43 0.44 -20.66
N VAL A 346 -1.20 -0.19 -21.55
CA VAL A 346 -2.22 0.45 -22.39
C VAL A 346 -3.54 -0.27 -22.18
N PHE A 347 -4.52 0.43 -21.61
CA PHE A 347 -5.85 -0.10 -21.39
C PHE A 347 -6.90 0.88 -21.93
N ASP A 348 -7.41 0.57 -23.11
CA ASP A 348 -8.27 1.45 -23.91
C ASP A 348 -7.65 2.86 -24.08
N ASN A 349 -8.32 3.91 -23.61
CA ASN A 349 -7.84 5.30 -23.68
C ASN A 349 -7.00 5.73 -22.46
N ARG A 350 -6.47 4.80 -21.67
CA ARG A 350 -5.59 5.11 -20.52
C ARG A 350 -4.25 4.38 -20.65
N ALA A 351 -3.20 5.02 -20.14
CA ALA A 351 -1.88 4.40 -20.07
C ALA A 351 -1.22 4.59 -18.70
N ILE A 352 -0.38 3.63 -18.33
CA ILE A 352 0.56 3.75 -17.21
C ILE A 352 1.98 3.72 -17.80
N ILE A 353 2.79 4.72 -17.45
CA ILE A 353 4.21 4.76 -17.79
C ILE A 353 4.96 4.51 -16.50
N LEU A 354 5.48 3.30 -16.34
CA LEU A 354 6.26 2.91 -15.17
C LEU A 354 7.75 3.07 -15.45
N GLN A 355 8.44 3.69 -14.50
CA GLN A 355 9.89 3.91 -14.50
C GLN A 355 10.48 3.35 -13.20
N ALA A 356 11.30 2.32 -13.30
CA ALA A 356 11.91 1.60 -12.19
C ALA A 356 13.26 2.19 -11.81
N LYS A 357 13.56 2.27 -10.51
CA LYS A 357 14.87 2.67 -9.99
C LYS A 357 15.28 1.79 -8.81
N ALA A 358 16.58 1.51 -8.71
CA ALA A 358 17.15 0.65 -7.67
C ALA A 358 17.97 1.40 -6.60
N LYS A 359 17.64 2.67 -6.32
CA LYS A 359 18.41 3.53 -5.41
C LYS A 359 17.74 3.68 -4.03
N LYS A 360 18.54 3.59 -2.96
CA LYS A 360 18.14 3.78 -1.54
C LYS A 360 18.63 5.13 -0.98
N LEU A 361 18.06 5.53 0.16
CA LEU A 361 18.62 6.56 1.04
C LEU A 361 19.97 6.11 1.63
N THR A 362 20.95 7.00 1.59
CA THR A 362 22.24 6.85 2.26
C THR A 362 22.12 6.99 3.77
N ILE A 363 23.11 6.48 4.50
CA ILE A 363 23.21 6.65 5.97
C ILE A 363 23.22 8.15 6.34
N ALA A 364 23.86 9.00 5.53
CA ALA A 364 23.88 10.45 5.75
C ALA A 364 22.47 11.04 5.68
N ALA A 365 21.67 10.67 4.67
CA ALA A 365 20.28 11.11 4.54
C ALA A 365 19.42 10.65 5.74
N ARG A 366 19.58 9.41 6.20
CA ARG A 366 18.87 8.89 7.40
C ARG A 366 19.21 9.64 8.68
N LYS A 367 20.41 10.23 8.77
CA LYS A 367 20.81 11.10 9.89
C LYS A 367 20.24 12.51 9.82
N GLY A 368 19.42 12.82 8.82
CA GLY A 368 18.82 14.14 8.63
C GLY A 368 19.77 15.14 7.94
N ASN A 369 20.74 14.67 7.15
CA ASN A 369 21.55 15.55 6.31
C ASN A 369 20.73 15.98 5.08
N ASP A 370 20.41 17.28 5.00
CA ASP A 370 19.56 17.86 3.95
C ASP A 370 20.10 17.60 2.53
N ASP A 371 21.39 17.83 2.30
CA ASP A 371 22.01 17.68 0.98
C ASP A 371 21.96 16.23 0.49
N ALA A 372 22.31 15.29 1.37
CA ALA A 372 22.27 13.86 1.06
C ALA A 372 20.82 13.39 0.81
N LEU A 373 19.87 13.87 1.61
CA LEU A 373 18.47 13.52 1.47
C LEU A 373 17.89 14.04 0.15
N GLN A 374 18.15 15.31 -0.19
CA GLN A 374 17.72 15.89 -1.46
C GLN A 374 18.37 15.20 -2.67
N ASP A 375 19.67 14.91 -2.62
CA ASP A 375 20.37 14.21 -3.71
C ASP A 375 19.87 12.77 -3.89
N ASP A 376 19.62 12.06 -2.79
CA ASP A 376 19.09 10.70 -2.83
C ASP A 376 17.65 10.67 -3.36
N PHE A 377 16.78 11.55 -2.88
CA PHE A 377 15.42 11.71 -3.39
C PHE A 377 15.42 12.09 -4.88
N LYS A 378 16.25 13.05 -5.28
CA LYS A 378 16.34 13.50 -6.67
C LYS A 378 16.74 12.37 -7.62
N LYS A 379 17.76 11.59 -7.24
CA LYS A 379 18.27 10.48 -8.06
C LYS A 379 17.34 9.26 -8.07
N ALA A 380 16.63 8.99 -6.97
CA ALA A 380 15.76 7.82 -6.86
C ALA A 380 14.36 8.07 -7.45
N ILE A 381 13.78 9.26 -7.21
CA ILE A 381 12.35 9.52 -7.43
C ILE A 381 12.15 10.62 -8.47
N GLN A 382 12.70 11.83 -8.28
CA GLN A 382 12.48 12.95 -9.20
C GLN A 382 12.92 12.61 -10.63
N ALA A 383 14.10 11.98 -10.80
CA ALA A 383 14.61 11.58 -12.11
C ALA A 383 13.72 10.54 -12.81
N SER A 384 13.17 9.58 -12.05
CA SER A 384 12.21 8.59 -12.56
C SER A 384 10.92 9.27 -13.04
N TYR A 385 10.41 10.21 -12.24
CA TYR A 385 9.22 10.97 -12.61
C TYR A 385 9.44 11.85 -13.85
N ASP A 386 10.56 12.59 -13.91
CA ASP A 386 10.89 13.44 -15.05
C ASP A 386 10.99 12.62 -16.34
N GLN A 387 11.61 11.45 -16.28
CA GLN A 387 11.67 10.49 -17.39
C GLN A 387 10.28 10.02 -17.82
N ALA A 388 9.39 9.70 -16.86
CA ALA A 388 8.03 9.27 -17.15
C ALA A 388 7.20 10.38 -17.83
N ILE A 389 7.35 11.65 -17.39
CA ILE A 389 6.70 12.80 -18.04
C ILE A 389 7.25 13.02 -19.45
N GLU A 390 8.56 12.98 -19.63
CA GLU A 390 9.18 13.13 -20.96
C GLU A 390 8.67 12.05 -21.91
N CYS A 391 8.68 10.79 -21.48
CA CYS A 391 8.13 9.68 -22.25
C CYS A 391 6.64 9.84 -22.54
N GLY A 392 5.85 10.37 -21.60
CA GLY A 392 4.43 10.68 -21.82
C GLY A 392 4.22 11.71 -22.93
N ASN A 393 5.03 12.77 -22.96
CA ASN A 393 4.98 13.76 -24.05
C ASN A 393 5.40 13.15 -25.40
N LEU A 394 6.45 12.31 -25.38
CA LEU A 394 6.90 11.61 -26.58
C LEU A 394 5.86 10.60 -27.09
N LEU A 395 5.13 9.95 -26.19
CA LEU A 395 4.07 9.00 -26.51
C LEU A 395 2.89 9.70 -27.20
N LEU A 396 2.48 10.87 -26.70
CA LEU A 396 1.40 11.68 -27.29
C LEU A 396 1.73 12.25 -28.68
N ASN A 397 3.01 12.31 -29.06
CA ASN A 397 3.41 12.76 -30.39
C ASN A 397 3.27 11.62 -31.42
N SER A 398 2.25 11.70 -32.27
CA SER A 398 1.93 10.70 -33.30
C SER A 398 3.04 10.47 -34.34
N LYS A 399 4.02 11.38 -34.46
CA LYS A 399 5.18 11.21 -35.34
C LYS A 399 6.21 10.22 -34.79
N ASN A 400 6.22 10.00 -33.48
CA ASN A 400 7.17 9.07 -32.87
C ASN A 400 6.71 7.63 -33.06
N ARG A 401 7.67 6.72 -33.18
CA ARG A 401 7.47 5.27 -33.36
C ARG A 401 7.94 4.53 -32.12
N LEU A 402 7.26 3.45 -31.78
CA LEU A 402 7.53 2.66 -30.57
C LEU A 402 8.12 1.32 -30.99
N PHE A 403 9.17 0.88 -30.32
CA PHE A 403 9.83 -0.39 -30.60
C PHE A 403 9.95 -1.23 -29.33
N LEU A 404 9.65 -2.52 -29.44
CA LEU A 404 9.91 -3.51 -28.42
C LEU A 404 11.41 -3.85 -28.39
N SER A 405 11.87 -4.44 -27.30
CA SER A 405 13.24 -4.96 -27.17
C SER A 405 13.61 -6.01 -28.24
N SER A 406 12.62 -6.68 -28.84
CA SER A 406 12.80 -7.57 -30.00
C SER A 406 13.15 -6.84 -31.31
N GLY A 407 12.98 -5.51 -31.35
CA GLY A 407 13.08 -4.69 -32.56
C GLY A 407 11.77 -4.58 -33.35
N GLU A 408 10.70 -5.25 -32.91
CA GLU A 408 9.36 -5.13 -33.51
C GLU A 408 8.75 -3.75 -33.21
N GLU A 409 8.10 -3.15 -34.21
CA GLU A 409 7.37 -1.90 -34.02
C GLU A 409 6.02 -2.15 -33.33
N LEU A 410 5.82 -1.49 -32.20
CA LEU A 410 4.59 -1.54 -31.44
C LEU A 410 3.58 -0.51 -31.97
N SER A 411 2.48 -0.99 -32.56
CA SER A 411 1.38 -0.16 -33.01
C SER A 411 0.22 -0.19 -32.02
N ILE A 412 -0.07 0.96 -31.40
CA ILE A 412 -1.15 1.14 -30.43
C ILE A 412 -1.95 2.42 -30.73
N CYS A 413 -3.22 2.45 -30.32
CA CYS A 413 -3.99 3.69 -30.28
C CYS A 413 -3.40 4.61 -29.22
N ARG A 414 -3.20 5.89 -29.55
CA ARG A 414 -2.56 6.88 -28.67
C ARG A 414 -3.48 8.06 -28.31
N ASP A 415 -4.78 7.88 -28.51
CA ASP A 415 -5.83 8.84 -28.13
C ASP A 415 -6.15 8.69 -26.63
N PHE A 416 -5.17 9.03 -25.79
CA PHE A 416 -5.28 8.86 -24.35
C PHE A 416 -6.09 10.00 -23.70
N ALA A 417 -7.06 9.61 -22.88
CA ALA A 417 -7.72 10.52 -21.94
C ALA A 417 -6.80 10.85 -20.76
N GLU A 418 -6.08 9.85 -20.24
CA GLU A 418 -5.23 9.99 -19.06
C GLU A 418 -3.99 9.10 -19.17
N ILE A 419 -2.83 9.64 -18.78
CA ILE A 419 -1.58 8.90 -18.65
C ILE A 419 -1.10 9.02 -17.20
N TYR A 420 -0.79 7.90 -16.55
CA TYR A 420 -0.35 7.84 -15.16
C TYR A 420 1.15 7.58 -15.08
N PRO A 421 1.98 8.56 -14.70
CA PRO A 421 3.39 8.34 -14.40
C PRO A 421 3.54 7.56 -13.10
N LEU A 422 4.17 6.39 -13.14
CA LEU A 422 4.42 5.53 -11.99
C LEU A 422 5.92 5.38 -11.76
N SER A 423 6.43 5.97 -10.70
CA SER A 423 7.82 5.80 -10.28
C SER A 423 7.91 4.72 -9.23
N ILE A 424 8.68 3.67 -9.50
CA ILE A 424 8.82 2.54 -8.57
C ILE A 424 10.25 2.36 -8.08
N VAL A 425 10.41 2.14 -6.77
CA VAL A 425 11.68 1.81 -6.14
C VAL A 425 11.74 0.35 -5.70
N SER A 426 12.91 -0.27 -5.85
CA SER A 426 13.09 -1.71 -5.65
C SER A 426 13.29 -2.15 -4.21
N ASP A 427 13.35 -1.22 -3.27
CA ASP A 427 13.52 -1.55 -1.86
C ASP A 427 12.74 -0.60 -0.98
N HIS A 428 12.62 -0.94 0.30
CA HIS A 428 12.00 -0.08 1.30
C HIS A 428 12.69 1.29 1.32
N TYR A 429 11.88 2.33 1.15
CA TYR A 429 12.30 3.72 1.18
C TYR A 429 11.60 4.43 2.34
N PRO A 430 12.29 4.66 3.47
CA PRO A 430 11.67 5.24 4.66
C PRO A 430 10.96 6.56 4.40
N ALA A 431 9.75 6.71 4.94
CA ALA A 431 8.90 7.89 4.80
C ALA A 431 8.66 8.33 3.33
N LEU A 432 8.59 7.39 2.38
CA LEU A 432 8.45 7.67 0.94
C LEU A 432 7.27 8.60 0.63
N ALA A 433 6.09 8.34 1.20
CA ALA A 433 4.89 9.14 0.97
C ALA A 433 5.07 10.60 1.44
N THR A 434 5.67 10.79 2.62
CA THR A 434 5.99 12.10 3.19
C THR A 434 7.04 12.83 2.34
N GLN A 435 8.12 12.15 1.96
CA GLN A 435 9.17 12.74 1.13
C GLN A 435 8.66 13.11 -0.26
N ALA A 436 7.86 12.25 -0.90
CA ALA A 436 7.26 12.52 -2.19
C ALA A 436 6.37 13.77 -2.14
N ARG A 437 5.56 13.93 -1.09
CA ARG A 437 4.73 15.13 -0.90
C ARG A 437 5.58 16.40 -0.75
N ASN A 438 6.67 16.34 0.00
CA ASN A 438 7.43 17.53 0.38
C ASN A 438 8.45 17.96 -0.67
N PHE A 439 9.05 17.02 -1.40
CA PHE A 439 10.17 17.27 -2.33
C PHE A 439 9.82 17.15 -3.81
N LEU A 440 8.80 16.38 -4.18
CA LEU A 440 8.54 16.10 -5.60
C LEU A 440 8.06 17.36 -6.32
N GLN A 441 8.79 17.76 -7.35
CA GLN A 441 8.41 18.86 -8.21
C GLN A 441 7.62 18.34 -9.39
N GLN A 442 6.30 18.54 -9.34
CA GLN A 442 5.36 18.02 -10.32
C GLN A 442 5.10 19.01 -11.45
N LYS A 443 4.95 18.49 -12.67
CA LYS A 443 4.59 19.25 -13.87
C LYS A 443 3.08 19.11 -14.12
N VAL A 444 2.41 20.23 -14.36
CA VAL A 444 0.97 20.24 -14.67
C VAL A 444 0.76 19.92 -16.16
N HIS A 445 -0.08 18.93 -16.44
CA HIS A 445 -0.49 18.56 -17.78
C HIS A 445 -1.95 18.10 -17.77
N SER A 446 -2.69 18.28 -18.88
CA SER A 446 -4.12 17.93 -18.96
C SER A 446 -4.36 16.41 -19.02
N ILE A 447 -3.56 15.71 -19.83
CA ILE A 447 -3.61 14.24 -20.02
C ILE A 447 -2.71 13.50 -19.01
N ILE A 448 -1.44 13.89 -18.90
CA ILE A 448 -0.47 13.27 -17.99
C ILE A 448 -0.75 13.72 -16.55
N LYS A 449 -1.04 12.75 -15.67
CA LYS A 449 -1.47 12.99 -14.29
C LYS A 449 -0.29 13.22 -13.34
N PRO A 450 -0.57 13.72 -12.12
CA PRO A 450 0.41 13.76 -11.03
C PRO A 450 1.13 12.42 -10.84
N ALA A 451 2.33 12.47 -10.28
CA ALA A 451 3.15 11.28 -10.09
C ALA A 451 2.49 10.31 -9.10
N PHE A 452 2.59 9.02 -9.38
CA PHE A 452 2.37 7.98 -8.38
C PHE A 452 3.71 7.35 -8.03
N VAL A 453 4.16 7.50 -6.78
CA VAL A 453 5.47 7.03 -6.31
C VAL A 453 5.25 5.93 -5.27
N ILE A 454 5.73 4.73 -5.54
CA ILE A 454 5.57 3.56 -4.67
C ILE A 454 6.83 2.70 -4.65
N ASP A 455 6.90 1.73 -3.73
CA ASP A 455 7.87 0.64 -3.78
C ASP A 455 7.24 -0.64 -4.37
N ILE A 456 8.08 -1.64 -4.65
CA ILE A 456 7.63 -2.94 -5.17
C ILE A 456 6.68 -3.67 -4.21
N PHE A 457 6.81 -3.45 -2.90
CA PHE A 457 5.98 -4.11 -1.89
C PHE A 457 4.55 -3.59 -1.95
N THR A 458 4.41 -2.28 -2.11
CA THR A 458 3.14 -1.61 -2.34
C THR A 458 2.52 -2.06 -3.67
N LEU A 459 3.30 -2.16 -4.76
CA LEU A 459 2.78 -2.65 -6.04
C LEU A 459 2.24 -4.08 -5.94
N ASP A 460 2.95 -4.96 -5.23
CA ASP A 460 2.53 -6.35 -4.98
C ASP A 460 1.16 -6.39 -4.28
N VAL A 461 0.97 -5.60 -3.23
CA VAL A 461 -0.32 -5.54 -2.50
C VAL A 461 -1.44 -4.95 -3.35
N ILE A 462 -1.18 -3.85 -4.08
CA ILE A 462 -2.18 -3.23 -4.96
C ILE A 462 -2.63 -4.23 -6.03
N THR A 463 -1.69 -4.91 -6.69
CA THR A 463 -2.02 -5.86 -7.78
C THR A 463 -2.66 -7.14 -7.26
N GLU A 464 -2.35 -7.56 -6.02
CA GLU A 464 -3.01 -8.71 -5.40
C GLU A 464 -4.45 -8.42 -4.98
N MET A 465 -4.74 -7.19 -4.50
CA MET A 465 -6.09 -6.78 -4.07
C MET A 465 -6.96 -6.32 -5.26
N LEU A 466 -6.41 -5.47 -6.14
CA LEU A 466 -7.13 -4.86 -7.26
C LEU A 466 -6.80 -5.61 -8.56
N GLN A 467 -7.35 -6.82 -8.68
CA GLN A 467 -7.01 -7.78 -9.72
C GLN A 467 -7.59 -7.47 -11.11
N THR A 468 -8.32 -6.36 -11.27
CA THR A 468 -8.91 -5.96 -12.54
C THR A 468 -8.45 -4.56 -12.95
N PRO A 469 -8.34 -4.28 -14.26
CA PRO A 469 -7.91 -2.97 -14.75
C PRO A 469 -8.76 -1.81 -14.25
N LEU A 470 -10.09 -1.99 -14.11
CA LEU A 470 -10.99 -0.92 -13.68
C LEU A 470 -10.75 -0.54 -12.21
N TYR A 471 -10.69 -1.52 -11.30
CA TYR A 471 -10.41 -1.25 -9.89
C TYR A 471 -9.02 -0.65 -9.70
N PHE A 472 -8.00 -1.19 -10.38
CA PHE A 472 -6.64 -0.69 -10.31
C PHE A 472 -6.51 0.76 -10.79
N LEU A 473 -7.03 1.07 -11.99
CA LEU A 473 -6.98 2.42 -12.54
C LEU A 473 -7.88 3.41 -11.76
N SER A 474 -9.02 2.96 -11.22
CA SER A 474 -9.87 3.78 -10.35
C SER A 474 -9.13 4.18 -9.07
N TYR A 475 -8.40 3.25 -8.45
CA TYR A 475 -7.56 3.56 -7.29
C TYR A 475 -6.49 4.59 -7.63
N ILE A 476 -5.68 4.34 -8.68
CA ILE A 476 -4.61 5.26 -9.07
C ILE A 476 -5.17 6.64 -9.37
N ASN A 477 -6.26 6.72 -10.15
CA ASN A 477 -6.90 7.98 -10.48
C ASN A 477 -7.22 8.82 -9.23
N ARG A 478 -7.89 8.23 -8.25
CA ARG A 478 -8.22 8.92 -6.99
C ARG A 478 -6.97 9.27 -6.20
N ARG A 479 -6.04 8.33 -6.07
CA ARG A 479 -4.81 8.50 -5.30
C ARG A 479 -3.98 9.67 -5.82
N VAL A 480 -3.84 9.81 -7.14
CA VAL A 480 -3.06 10.91 -7.74
C VAL A 480 -3.82 12.24 -7.75
N LEU A 481 -5.14 12.24 -7.93
CA LEU A 481 -5.94 13.47 -7.94
C LEU A 481 -6.14 14.06 -6.54
N TYR A 482 -6.19 13.22 -5.51
CA TYR A 482 -6.33 13.64 -4.12
C TYR A 482 -5.01 13.72 -3.36
N GLY A 483 -3.87 13.53 -4.03
CA GLY A 483 -2.58 13.32 -3.38
C GLY A 483 -2.18 14.39 -2.36
N ASP A 484 -2.43 15.66 -2.67
CA ASP A 484 -2.10 16.78 -1.78
C ASP A 484 -3.07 16.92 -0.59
N ARG A 485 -4.22 16.23 -0.64
CA ARG A 485 -5.27 16.25 0.39
C ARG A 485 -5.19 15.07 1.35
N ILE A 486 -4.34 14.07 1.08
CA ILE A 486 -4.25 12.84 1.88
C ILE A 486 -2.93 12.86 2.65
N HIS A 487 -2.98 12.83 3.97
CA HIS A 487 -1.82 12.66 4.84
C HIS A 487 -1.82 11.24 5.40
N SER A 488 -0.75 10.50 5.16
CA SER A 488 -0.54 9.13 5.63
C SER A 488 0.96 8.87 5.75
N ASN A 489 1.35 7.95 6.63
CA ASN A 489 2.72 7.48 6.76
C ASN A 489 3.12 6.56 5.60
N HIS A 490 2.20 5.70 5.17
CA HIS A 490 2.42 4.69 4.12
C HIS A 490 1.29 4.61 3.10
N GLU A 491 1.62 4.10 1.91
CA GLU A 491 0.67 3.90 0.81
C GLU A 491 -0.33 2.76 1.08
N LEU A 492 0.05 1.77 1.89
CA LEU A 492 -0.86 0.68 2.28
C LEU A 492 -2.05 1.19 3.10
N THR A 493 -1.86 2.20 3.95
CA THR A 493 -2.95 2.88 4.68
C THR A 493 -3.92 3.57 3.74
N ILE A 494 -3.41 4.19 2.67
CA ILE A 494 -4.25 4.85 1.67
C ILE A 494 -5.02 3.80 0.84
N LEU A 495 -4.37 2.68 0.50
CA LEU A 495 -5.02 1.55 -0.16
C LEU A 495 -6.10 0.92 0.73
N ALA A 496 -5.83 0.70 2.02
CA ALA A 496 -6.81 0.14 2.95
C ALA A 496 -8.05 1.05 3.08
N TYR A 497 -7.84 2.37 3.15
CA TYR A 497 -8.93 3.34 3.11
C TYR A 497 -9.66 3.33 1.75
N HIS A 498 -8.96 3.09 0.64
CA HIS A 498 -9.61 2.88 -0.65
C HIS A 498 -10.48 1.62 -0.68
N LEU A 499 -9.98 0.50 -0.17
CA LEU A 499 -10.72 -0.76 -0.17
C LEU A 499 -11.99 -0.67 0.67
N SER A 500 -11.93 -0.02 1.83
CA SER A 500 -13.07 0.14 2.74
C SER A 500 -14.03 1.27 2.35
N ASN A 501 -13.49 2.43 1.95
CA ASN A 501 -14.24 3.68 1.81
C ASN A 501 -14.10 4.32 0.41
N ASN A 502 -13.57 3.59 -0.58
CA ASN A 502 -13.38 4.04 -1.96
C ASN A 502 -12.51 5.30 -2.09
N LEU A 503 -11.71 5.64 -1.08
CA LEU A 503 -10.90 6.88 -1.04
C LEU A 503 -11.75 8.12 -1.33
N TYR A 504 -12.98 8.14 -0.81
CA TYR A 504 -13.90 9.25 -1.01
C TYR A 504 -13.54 10.41 -0.08
N LEU A 505 -13.41 11.61 -0.66
CA LEU A 505 -13.11 12.83 0.09
C LEU A 505 -14.14 13.89 -0.24
N ASP A 506 -14.90 14.31 0.78
CA ASP A 506 -15.85 15.40 0.64
C ASP A 506 -15.13 16.69 0.21
N LYS A 507 -15.73 17.44 -0.72
CA LYS A 507 -15.20 18.72 -1.20
C LYS A 507 -15.11 19.76 -0.06
N GLU A 508 -15.86 19.58 1.03
CA GLU A 508 -15.83 20.47 2.20
C GLU A 508 -14.50 20.44 2.97
N TYR A 509 -13.76 19.32 2.94
CA TYR A 509 -12.52 19.18 3.70
C TYR A 509 -11.28 19.50 2.87
N THR A 510 -10.35 20.29 3.40
CA THR A 510 -9.11 20.61 2.69
C THR A 510 -8.13 19.45 2.67
N ALA A 511 -8.06 18.67 3.75
CA ALA A 511 -7.17 17.52 3.88
C ALA A 511 -7.73 16.50 4.88
N ILE A 512 -7.23 15.27 4.80
CA ILE A 512 -7.48 14.18 5.75
C ILE A 512 -6.16 13.61 6.26
N HIS A 513 -6.13 13.12 7.50
CA HIS A 513 -5.02 12.36 8.05
C HIS A 513 -5.50 10.94 8.36
N LEU A 514 -4.81 9.95 7.81
CA LEU A 514 -5.13 8.53 7.94
C LEU A 514 -4.17 7.91 8.97
N GLY A 515 -4.75 7.28 10.00
CA GLY A 515 -4.00 6.49 10.97
C GLY A 515 -3.67 5.10 10.42
N ASP A 516 -2.55 4.53 10.87
CA ASP A 516 -2.07 3.23 10.39
C ASP A 516 -2.97 2.06 10.84
N ASP A 517 -3.80 2.25 11.88
CA ASP A 517 -4.81 1.29 12.34
C ASP A 517 -5.84 0.92 11.25
N LEU A 518 -6.02 1.80 10.26
CA LEU A 518 -6.87 1.53 9.10
C LEU A 518 -6.37 0.36 8.24
N THR A 519 -5.12 -0.06 8.35
CA THR A 519 -4.63 -1.21 7.57
C THR A 519 -5.01 -2.56 8.16
N ALA A 520 -5.56 -2.64 9.37
CA ALA A 520 -5.77 -3.93 10.05
C ALA A 520 -6.55 -4.98 9.22
N GLU A 521 -7.59 -4.58 8.49
CA GLU A 521 -8.31 -5.50 7.59
C GLU A 521 -7.48 -5.92 6.37
N LEU A 522 -6.69 -4.99 5.82
CA LEU A 522 -5.77 -5.27 4.72
C LEU A 522 -4.66 -6.22 5.17
N ASP A 523 -4.09 -6.00 6.35
CA ASP A 523 -3.08 -6.83 6.98
C ASP A 523 -3.60 -8.25 7.20
N LEU A 524 -4.80 -8.39 7.78
CA LEU A 524 -5.46 -9.68 7.96
C LEU A 524 -5.66 -10.38 6.62
N ALA A 525 -6.15 -9.67 5.60
CA ALA A 525 -6.38 -10.23 4.27
C ALA A 525 -5.08 -10.71 3.63
N MET A 526 -4.01 -9.91 3.68
CA MET A 526 -2.71 -10.25 3.10
C MET A 526 -2.06 -11.44 3.82
N LEU A 527 -2.06 -11.45 5.15
CA LEU A 527 -1.56 -12.57 5.95
C LEU A 527 -2.37 -13.84 5.66
N SER A 528 -3.70 -13.75 5.63
CA SER A 528 -4.58 -14.89 5.33
C SER A 528 -4.27 -15.52 3.97
N ARG A 529 -4.08 -14.70 2.93
CA ARG A 529 -3.80 -15.17 1.57
C ARG A 529 -2.44 -15.83 1.42
N ARG A 530 -1.42 -15.31 2.11
CA ARG A 530 -0.02 -15.70 1.90
C ARG A 530 0.50 -16.70 2.94
N THR A 531 -0.06 -16.71 4.14
CA THR A 531 0.36 -17.61 5.23
C THR A 531 -0.75 -18.55 5.71
N GLY A 532 -2.00 -18.36 5.26
CA GLY A 532 -3.14 -19.15 5.72
C GLY A 532 -3.59 -18.78 7.13
N LEU A 533 -3.31 -17.56 7.61
CA LEU A 533 -3.60 -17.12 8.97
C LEU A 533 -5.09 -17.16 9.34
N SER A 534 -5.97 -16.84 8.42
CA SER A 534 -7.42 -16.82 8.60
C SER A 534 -8.15 -17.06 7.27
N ASN A 535 -9.47 -17.24 7.32
CA ASN A 535 -10.33 -17.37 6.14
C ASN A 535 -10.72 -16.01 5.53
N SER A 536 -10.43 -14.90 6.22
CA SER A 536 -10.71 -13.54 5.73
C SER A 536 -9.67 -13.12 4.69
N ILE A 537 -9.98 -13.32 3.40
CA ILE A 537 -9.06 -13.06 2.28
C ILE A 537 -9.35 -11.77 1.49
N TYR A 538 -10.36 -11.00 1.90
CA TYR A 538 -10.71 -9.69 1.35
C TYR A 538 -11.15 -8.75 2.48
N PRO A 539 -10.71 -7.48 2.48
CA PRO A 539 -11.28 -6.46 3.37
C PRO A 539 -12.77 -6.21 3.09
N GLU A 540 -13.50 -5.74 4.09
CA GLU A 540 -14.88 -5.30 3.89
C GLU A 540 -14.88 -3.97 3.11
N GLY A 541 -15.65 -3.88 2.03
CA GLY A 541 -15.75 -2.64 1.25
C GLY A 541 -16.02 -2.85 -0.23
N ILE A 542 -15.34 -2.08 -1.09
CA ILE A 542 -15.68 -1.95 -2.52
C ILE A 542 -15.66 -3.29 -3.28
N LEU A 543 -14.82 -4.24 -2.84
CA LEU A 543 -14.67 -5.55 -3.48
C LEU A 543 -15.72 -6.59 -3.02
N THR A 544 -16.32 -6.39 -1.84
CA THR A 544 -17.16 -7.38 -1.16
C THR A 544 -18.61 -6.92 -1.01
N LYS A 545 -18.84 -5.65 -0.71
CA LYS A 545 -20.13 -5.06 -0.34
C LYS A 545 -21.23 -5.22 -1.39
N TYR A 546 -20.87 -5.18 -2.67
CA TYR A 546 -21.84 -5.23 -3.78
C TYR A 546 -21.92 -6.58 -4.48
N GLN A 547 -21.21 -7.60 -3.99
CA GLN A 547 -21.18 -8.92 -4.62
C GLN A 547 -22.57 -9.50 -4.83
N GLY A 548 -22.82 -10.02 -6.04
CA GLY A 548 -24.10 -10.63 -6.42
C GLY A 548 -25.22 -9.64 -6.74
N THR A 549 -24.97 -8.32 -6.63
CA THR A 549 -25.93 -7.29 -7.07
C THR A 549 -25.83 -7.02 -8.58
N PHE A 550 -26.78 -6.27 -9.13
CA PHE A 550 -26.71 -5.84 -10.54
C PHE A 550 -25.48 -4.95 -10.81
N PHE A 551 -25.12 -4.09 -9.86
CA PHE A 551 -23.91 -3.27 -9.95
C PHE A 551 -22.65 -4.12 -10.13
N ASP A 552 -22.46 -5.15 -9.30
CA ASP A 552 -21.33 -6.07 -9.42
C ASP A 552 -21.33 -6.81 -10.78
N LYS A 553 -22.50 -7.26 -11.23
CA LYS A 553 -22.65 -7.86 -12.55
C LYS A 553 -22.28 -6.88 -13.68
N LEU A 554 -22.72 -5.63 -13.58
CA LEU A 554 -22.45 -4.59 -14.57
C LEU A 554 -20.95 -4.28 -14.68
N ILE A 555 -20.25 -4.13 -13.56
CA ILE A 555 -18.78 -3.96 -13.55
C ILE A 555 -18.11 -5.16 -14.23
N LYS A 556 -18.45 -6.39 -13.83
CA LYS A 556 -17.89 -7.62 -14.42
C LYS A 556 -18.17 -7.75 -15.92
N ASP A 557 -19.37 -7.37 -16.38
CA ASP A 557 -19.73 -7.38 -17.80
C ASP A 557 -18.88 -6.37 -18.61
N ILE A 558 -18.63 -5.17 -18.06
CA ILE A 558 -17.76 -4.14 -18.67
C ILE A 558 -16.31 -4.64 -18.74
N GLU A 559 -15.81 -5.27 -17.67
CA GLU A 559 -14.45 -5.81 -17.61
C GLU A 559 -14.22 -6.96 -18.60
N LYS A 560 -15.20 -7.86 -18.73
CA LYS A 560 -15.08 -9.04 -19.59
C LYS A 560 -15.11 -8.71 -21.08
N ASN A 561 -15.84 -7.65 -21.45
CA ASN A 561 -15.97 -7.20 -22.84
C ASN A 561 -15.66 -5.70 -22.92
N PRO A 562 -14.36 -5.31 -22.83
CA PRO A 562 -13.96 -3.91 -22.86
C PRO A 562 -14.32 -3.33 -24.23
N ASN A 563 -15.42 -2.59 -24.27
CA ASN A 563 -15.83 -1.78 -25.40
C ASN A 563 -15.51 -0.32 -25.04
N PRO A 564 -14.80 0.43 -25.90
CA PRO A 564 -14.46 1.82 -25.64
C PRO A 564 -15.68 2.68 -25.24
N ASN A 565 -16.87 2.31 -25.72
CA ASN A 565 -18.11 3.02 -25.41
C ASN A 565 -18.61 2.87 -23.97
N VAL A 566 -18.14 1.86 -23.22
CA VAL A 566 -18.65 1.54 -21.86
C VAL A 566 -17.57 1.49 -20.80
N ILE A 567 -16.29 1.53 -21.15
CA ILE A 567 -15.22 1.49 -20.15
C ILE A 567 -15.22 2.74 -19.27
N ASP A 568 -15.46 3.90 -19.87
CA ASP A 568 -15.64 5.16 -19.17
C ASP A 568 -16.86 5.16 -18.24
N LEU A 569 -17.90 4.38 -18.56
CA LEU A 569 -19.00 4.16 -17.65
C LEU A 569 -18.54 3.34 -16.44
N GLY A 570 -17.68 2.33 -16.63
CA GLY A 570 -17.10 1.56 -15.52
C GLY A 570 -16.40 2.46 -14.50
N PHE A 571 -15.60 3.41 -14.96
CA PHE A 571 -14.95 4.39 -14.09
C PHE A 571 -15.96 5.28 -13.35
N GLU A 572 -16.99 5.78 -14.02
CA GLU A 572 -18.05 6.59 -13.40
C GLU A 572 -18.84 5.80 -12.36
N LEU A 573 -19.14 4.52 -12.65
CA LEU A 573 -19.82 3.62 -11.71
C LEU A 573 -18.97 3.34 -10.47
N LEU A 574 -17.65 3.27 -10.59
CA LEU A 574 -16.78 3.16 -9.42
C LEU A 574 -16.73 4.47 -8.62
N MET A 575 -17.28 5.58 -9.12
CA MET A 575 -17.34 6.89 -8.45
C MET A 575 -18.65 7.23 -7.75
N ILE A 576 -19.74 6.52 -8.03
CA ILE A 576 -21.03 6.85 -7.43
C ILE A 576 -21.11 6.47 -5.96
N GLY A 577 -21.89 7.24 -5.19
CA GLY A 577 -22.13 6.97 -3.78
C GLY A 577 -23.02 5.74 -3.54
N GLU A 578 -22.95 5.20 -2.33
CA GLU A 578 -23.69 3.98 -1.94
C GLU A 578 -25.20 4.09 -2.15
N ASN A 579 -25.80 5.25 -1.85
CA ASN A 579 -27.21 5.51 -2.10
C ASN A 579 -27.56 5.34 -3.58
N THR A 580 -26.69 5.80 -4.49
CA THR A 580 -26.86 5.68 -5.93
C THR A 580 -26.78 4.23 -6.39
N VAL A 581 -25.82 3.46 -5.86
CA VAL A 581 -25.70 2.02 -6.14
C VAL A 581 -26.97 1.27 -5.70
N SER A 582 -27.50 1.59 -4.51
CA SER A 582 -28.72 0.97 -3.98
C SER A 582 -29.94 1.27 -4.88
N VAL A 583 -30.10 2.54 -5.27
CA VAL A 583 -31.15 2.98 -6.20
C VAL A 583 -31.02 2.30 -7.56
N LEU A 584 -29.81 2.18 -8.10
CA LEU A 584 -29.55 1.47 -9.36
C LEU A 584 -30.03 0.02 -9.26
N ASN A 585 -29.58 -0.71 -8.24
CA ASN A 585 -29.93 -2.12 -8.02
C ASN A 585 -31.44 -2.33 -7.89
N GLU A 586 -32.12 -1.49 -7.09
CA GLU A 586 -33.56 -1.59 -6.89
C GLU A 586 -34.34 -1.31 -8.18
N ASN A 587 -33.99 -0.25 -8.91
CA ASN A 587 -34.76 0.17 -10.07
C ASN A 587 -34.50 -0.68 -11.30
N VAL A 588 -33.32 -1.27 -11.45
CA VAL A 588 -33.04 -2.25 -12.51
C VAL A 588 -33.93 -3.49 -12.33
N CYS A 589 -34.07 -3.99 -11.09
CA CYS A 589 -34.99 -5.10 -10.80
C CYS A 589 -36.45 -4.75 -11.18
N LYS A 590 -36.89 -3.50 -10.95
CA LYS A 590 -38.24 -3.05 -11.31
C LYS A 590 -38.46 -3.00 -12.83
N ILE A 591 -37.52 -2.45 -13.60
CA ILE A 591 -37.66 -2.38 -15.06
C ILE A 591 -37.58 -3.78 -15.68
N GLN A 592 -36.72 -4.66 -15.14
CA GLN A 592 -36.62 -6.04 -15.62
C GLN A 592 -37.92 -6.81 -15.39
N LYS A 593 -38.52 -6.72 -14.20
CA LYS A 593 -39.83 -7.33 -13.91
C LYS A 593 -40.94 -6.79 -14.82
N ALA A 594 -40.94 -5.49 -15.08
CA ALA A 594 -41.91 -4.88 -15.98
C ALA A 594 -41.75 -5.40 -17.42
N SER A 595 -40.53 -5.37 -17.96
CA SER A 595 -40.20 -5.91 -19.29
C SER A 595 -40.46 -7.42 -19.40
N SER A 596 -40.27 -8.18 -18.32
CA SER A 596 -40.57 -9.63 -18.32
C SER A 596 -42.08 -9.90 -18.44
N ASN A 597 -42.91 -9.05 -17.82
CA ASN A 597 -44.36 -9.18 -17.82
C ASN A 597 -45.01 -8.79 -19.16
N ASP A 598 -44.56 -7.70 -19.78
CA ASP A 598 -45.20 -7.15 -20.98
C ASP A 598 -44.37 -7.29 -22.27
N ARG A 599 -43.11 -7.74 -22.16
CA ARG A 599 -42.13 -7.86 -23.25
C ARG A 599 -41.87 -6.55 -24.01
N LYS A 600 -42.12 -5.40 -23.38
CA LYS A 600 -41.84 -4.06 -23.94
C LYS A 600 -40.55 -3.49 -23.39
N LEU A 601 -40.06 -2.44 -24.04
CA LEU A 601 -38.95 -1.63 -23.55
C LEU A 601 -39.36 -0.88 -22.27
N HIS A 602 -38.60 -1.07 -21.20
CA HIS A 602 -38.63 -0.22 -20.02
C HIS A 602 -37.26 0.40 -19.78
N ASP A 603 -37.22 1.64 -19.30
CA ASP A 603 -35.99 2.38 -19.07
C ASP A 603 -35.83 2.89 -17.64
N LEU A 604 -34.57 3.09 -17.27
CA LEU A 604 -34.15 3.81 -16.07
C LEU A 604 -33.19 4.92 -16.48
N THR A 605 -33.33 6.10 -15.88
CA THR A 605 -32.35 7.19 -16.01
C THR A 605 -31.84 7.60 -14.63
N LEU A 606 -30.52 7.62 -14.49
CA LEU A 606 -29.77 8.06 -13.31
C LEU A 606 -28.91 9.27 -13.65
N ILE A 607 -28.75 10.17 -12.70
CA ILE A 607 -27.86 11.34 -12.78
C ILE A 607 -26.87 11.19 -11.63
N PHE A 608 -25.56 11.26 -11.92
CA PHE A 608 -24.54 10.90 -10.92
C PHE A 608 -24.13 12.06 -10.01
N ASP A 609 -24.29 13.31 -10.44
CA ASP A 609 -23.80 14.49 -9.73
C ASP A 609 -24.85 15.63 -9.68
N GLU A 610 -24.89 16.37 -8.56
CA GLU A 610 -25.76 17.54 -8.39
C GLU A 610 -25.32 18.71 -9.30
N GLU A 611 -24.04 18.76 -9.69
CA GLU A 611 -23.46 19.76 -10.61
C GLU A 611 -23.66 19.42 -12.12
N HIS A 612 -24.45 18.39 -12.46
CA HIS A 612 -24.86 18.03 -13.83
C HIS A 612 -23.78 17.49 -14.79
N SER A 613 -22.67 16.92 -14.29
CA SER A 613 -21.54 16.51 -15.13
C SER A 613 -21.74 15.20 -15.92
N SER A 614 -22.44 14.21 -15.37
CA SER A 614 -22.67 12.91 -16.02
C SER A 614 -24.01 12.23 -15.68
N GLY A 615 -24.47 11.33 -16.56
CA GLY A 615 -25.70 10.56 -16.38
C GLY A 615 -25.71 9.22 -17.13
N LEU A 616 -26.63 8.34 -16.75
CA LEU A 616 -26.78 6.99 -17.29
C LEU A 616 -28.24 6.69 -17.65
N THR A 617 -28.45 6.14 -18.85
CA THR A 617 -29.73 5.57 -19.28
C THR A 617 -29.60 4.07 -19.50
N ILE A 618 -30.48 3.28 -18.89
CA ILE A 618 -30.52 1.82 -19.00
C ILE A 618 -31.80 1.43 -19.72
N HIS A 619 -31.71 0.67 -20.81
CA HIS A 619 -32.84 0.08 -21.53
C HIS A 619 -32.92 -1.42 -21.24
N CYS A 620 -34.05 -1.92 -20.75
CA CYS A 620 -34.30 -3.35 -20.60
C CYS A 620 -35.20 -3.84 -21.74
N THR A 621 -34.60 -4.54 -22.70
CA THR A 621 -35.26 -4.97 -23.94
C THR A 621 -34.56 -6.17 -24.59
N ASN A 622 -35.33 -7.01 -25.30
CA ASN A 622 -34.83 -8.08 -26.17
C ASN A 622 -34.99 -7.74 -27.67
N GLU A 623 -35.30 -6.48 -28.02
CA GLU A 623 -35.36 -6.03 -29.42
C GLU A 623 -34.01 -6.24 -30.14
N PRO A 624 -34.00 -6.53 -31.46
CA PRO A 624 -32.77 -6.63 -32.26
C PRO A 624 -31.79 -5.47 -32.05
N ASN A 625 -30.49 -5.77 -31.99
CA ASN A 625 -29.43 -4.80 -31.67
C ASN A 625 -29.49 -3.55 -32.56
N ASP A 626 -29.72 -3.70 -33.86
CA ASP A 626 -29.72 -2.58 -34.82
C ASP A 626 -30.77 -1.52 -34.48
N MET A 627 -31.97 -1.94 -34.06
CA MET A 627 -33.04 -1.03 -33.63
C MET A 627 -32.79 -0.49 -32.22
N ALA A 628 -32.41 -1.37 -31.29
CA ALA A 628 -32.20 -0.99 -29.90
C ALA A 628 -31.04 0.01 -29.73
N ILE A 629 -29.96 -0.10 -30.52
CA ILE A 629 -28.83 0.83 -30.54
C ILE A 629 -29.28 2.23 -30.99
N GLN A 630 -30.11 2.33 -32.03
CA GLN A 630 -30.61 3.62 -32.53
C GLN A 630 -31.52 4.31 -31.52
N THR A 631 -32.40 3.54 -30.88
CA THR A 631 -33.31 4.02 -29.83
C THR A 631 -32.53 4.48 -28.60
N LEU A 632 -31.56 3.69 -28.13
CA LEU A 632 -30.72 4.05 -26.98
C LEU A 632 -29.87 5.29 -27.27
N ASN A 633 -29.23 5.37 -28.43
CA ASN A 633 -28.46 6.54 -28.84
C ASN A 633 -29.30 7.82 -28.82
N SER A 634 -30.48 7.77 -29.43
CA SER A 634 -31.39 8.93 -29.50
C SER A 634 -31.87 9.34 -28.10
N HIS A 635 -32.20 8.37 -27.24
CA HIS A 635 -32.60 8.65 -25.86
C HIS A 635 -31.45 9.28 -25.07
N CYS A 636 -30.22 8.76 -25.18
CA CYS A 636 -29.04 9.34 -24.52
C CYS A 636 -28.76 10.76 -24.99
N GLU A 637 -28.85 11.05 -26.29
CA GLU A 637 -28.66 12.39 -26.85
C GLU A 637 -29.63 13.41 -26.24
N ILE A 638 -30.91 13.04 -26.18
CA ILE A 638 -31.99 13.89 -25.64
C ILE A 638 -31.80 14.10 -24.13
N ARG A 639 -31.43 13.06 -23.38
CA ARG A 639 -31.21 13.17 -21.94
C ARG A 639 -29.97 14.01 -21.61
N LYS A 640 -28.85 13.77 -22.30
CA LYS A 640 -27.65 14.61 -22.19
C LYS A 640 -27.97 16.08 -22.43
N TYR A 641 -28.69 16.36 -23.52
CA TYR A 641 -29.06 17.72 -23.87
C TYR A 641 -29.96 18.37 -22.82
N LYS A 642 -31.02 17.67 -22.38
CA LYS A 642 -31.96 18.16 -21.37
C LYS A 642 -31.28 18.49 -20.04
N HIS A 643 -30.34 17.65 -19.63
CA HIS A 643 -29.63 17.81 -18.36
C HIS A 643 -28.38 18.68 -18.47
N LYS A 644 -28.09 19.25 -19.64
CA LYS A 644 -26.91 20.08 -19.91
C LYS A 644 -25.60 19.39 -19.51
N SER A 645 -25.55 18.08 -19.69
CA SER A 645 -24.41 17.26 -19.26
C SER A 645 -23.34 17.17 -20.33
N GLU A 646 -22.10 17.06 -19.87
CA GLU A 646 -20.90 16.89 -20.70
C GLU A 646 -20.71 15.42 -21.09
N ARG A 647 -21.12 14.51 -20.20
CA ARG A 647 -21.00 13.06 -20.38
C ARG A 647 -22.36 12.40 -20.22
N TRP A 648 -22.68 11.46 -21.09
CA TRP A 648 -23.86 10.61 -20.92
C TRP A 648 -23.58 9.20 -21.41
N PHE A 649 -24.04 8.22 -20.65
CA PHE A 649 -23.85 6.81 -20.93
C PHE A 649 -25.19 6.13 -21.14
N GLY A 650 -25.20 5.16 -22.05
CA GLY A 650 -26.35 4.33 -22.34
C GLY A 650 -25.95 2.86 -22.31
N ILE A 651 -26.72 2.03 -21.63
CA ILE A 651 -26.57 0.57 -21.74
C ILE A 651 -27.91 -0.09 -22.05
N ALA A 652 -27.86 -1.14 -22.87
CA ALA A 652 -28.99 -2.04 -23.07
C ALA A 652 -28.72 -3.35 -22.32
N ILE A 653 -29.70 -3.80 -21.55
CA ILE A 653 -29.68 -5.07 -20.83
C ILE A 653 -30.79 -5.99 -21.34
N ASP A 654 -30.53 -7.30 -21.34
CA ASP A 654 -31.55 -8.29 -21.71
C ASP A 654 -32.61 -8.46 -20.61
N ILE A 655 -33.79 -8.94 -21.00
CA ILE A 655 -34.93 -9.09 -20.09
C ILE A 655 -34.73 -10.26 -19.12
N ASP A 656 -34.09 -11.33 -19.60
CA ASP A 656 -34.11 -12.63 -18.92
C ASP A 656 -33.10 -12.64 -17.76
N ASN A 657 -31.92 -12.05 -17.94
CA ASN A 657 -30.84 -12.05 -16.96
C ASN A 657 -30.34 -10.65 -16.57
N ALA A 658 -30.81 -9.58 -17.20
CA ALA A 658 -30.23 -8.23 -17.03
C ALA A 658 -28.71 -8.22 -17.29
N GLN A 659 -28.26 -8.96 -18.29
CA GLN A 659 -26.89 -8.94 -18.81
C GLN A 659 -26.73 -7.80 -19.79
N VAL A 660 -25.56 -7.15 -19.78
CA VAL A 660 -25.25 -6.10 -20.75
C VAL A 660 -25.20 -6.70 -22.16
N ARG A 661 -26.00 -6.14 -23.07
CA ARG A 661 -26.02 -6.49 -24.49
C ARG A 661 -25.06 -5.61 -25.29
N PHE A 662 -25.09 -4.30 -25.04
CA PHE A 662 -24.22 -3.29 -25.65
C PHE A 662 -24.35 -1.98 -24.88
N GLY A 663 -23.48 -1.01 -25.17
CA GLY A 663 -23.61 0.35 -24.67
C GLY A 663 -23.10 1.40 -25.64
N VAL A 664 -23.44 2.65 -25.31
CA VAL A 664 -23.14 3.86 -26.08
C VAL A 664 -22.69 4.94 -25.10
N ASN A 665 -21.83 5.86 -25.56
CA ASN A 665 -21.47 7.04 -24.79
C ASN A 665 -21.64 8.32 -25.64
N LYS A 666 -21.77 9.44 -24.95
CA LYS A 666 -21.86 10.79 -25.50
C LYS A 666 -20.99 11.71 -24.65
N ILE A 667 -19.75 11.90 -25.09
CA ILE A 667 -18.73 12.66 -24.35
C ILE A 667 -18.30 13.84 -25.22
N TYR A 668 -18.92 14.99 -25.00
CA TYR A 668 -18.61 16.23 -25.72
C TYR A 668 -19.28 17.43 -25.03
N LYS A 669 -18.73 18.63 -25.27
CA LYS A 669 -19.24 19.87 -24.67
C LYS A 669 -20.70 20.14 -25.04
N TRP A 670 -21.52 20.47 -24.05
CA TRP A 670 -22.91 20.85 -24.31
C TRP A 670 -22.98 22.15 -25.11
N GLN A 671 -23.86 22.17 -26.11
CA GLN A 671 -24.15 23.35 -26.92
C GLN A 671 -25.67 23.41 -27.18
N GLN A 672 -26.25 24.61 -27.15
CA GLN A 672 -27.67 24.80 -27.45
C GLN A 672 -27.93 24.51 -28.94
N SER A 673 -29.08 23.90 -29.22
CA SER A 673 -29.55 23.60 -30.57
C SER A 673 -31.07 23.65 -30.65
N ASP A 674 -31.60 24.46 -31.57
CA ASP A 674 -33.04 24.60 -31.80
C ASP A 674 -33.70 23.25 -32.19
N GLU A 675 -32.95 22.39 -32.89
CA GLU A 675 -33.41 21.04 -33.23
C GLU A 675 -33.59 20.19 -31.96
N MET A 676 -32.61 20.25 -31.06
CA MET A 676 -32.63 19.49 -29.81
C MET A 676 -33.67 20.04 -28.82
N ASP A 677 -33.91 21.35 -28.80
CA ASP A 677 -34.98 21.97 -28.03
C ASP A 677 -36.36 21.42 -28.46
N ARG A 678 -36.61 21.31 -29.78
CA ARG A 678 -37.84 20.72 -30.30
C ARG A 678 -37.96 19.23 -29.95
N LYS A 679 -36.88 18.46 -30.14
CA LYS A 679 -36.86 17.02 -29.79
C LYS A 679 -37.14 16.81 -28.31
N CYS A 680 -36.53 17.59 -27.43
CA CYS A 680 -36.78 17.54 -26.00
C CYS A 680 -38.23 17.92 -25.64
N GLY A 681 -38.84 18.88 -26.34
CA GLY A 681 -40.22 19.29 -26.08
C GLY A 681 -41.27 18.21 -26.36
N ILE A 682 -40.97 17.25 -27.24
CA ILE A 682 -41.91 16.21 -27.68
C ILE A 682 -41.55 14.82 -27.11
N PHE A 683 -40.34 14.66 -26.57
CA PHE A 683 -39.89 13.37 -26.06
C PHE A 683 -40.66 12.94 -24.80
N PRO A 684 -41.24 11.73 -24.77
CA PRO A 684 -42.00 11.24 -23.61
C PRO A 684 -41.03 10.81 -22.51
N PHE A 685 -40.59 11.76 -21.69
CA PHE A 685 -39.70 11.45 -20.57
C PHE A 685 -40.39 10.48 -19.60
N SER A 686 -39.72 9.36 -19.32
CA SER A 686 -40.07 8.49 -18.21
C SER A 686 -40.10 9.30 -16.90
N ASN A 687 -41.19 9.13 -16.13
CA ASN A 687 -41.37 9.72 -14.80
C ASN A 687 -40.44 9.08 -13.74
N ARG A 688 -39.69 8.03 -14.09
CA ARG A 688 -38.75 7.33 -13.20
C ARG A 688 -37.36 7.94 -13.31
N ILE A 689 -37.22 9.20 -12.94
CA ILE A 689 -35.91 9.81 -12.69
C ILE A 689 -35.62 9.61 -11.20
N ALA A 690 -34.56 8.88 -10.88
CA ALA A 690 -34.01 8.94 -9.53
C ALA A 690 -33.04 10.12 -9.49
N SER A 691 -33.52 11.30 -9.08
CA SER A 691 -32.69 12.46 -8.82
C SER A 691 -32.22 12.45 -7.37
N PHE A 692 -30.92 12.55 -7.14
CA PHE A 692 -30.35 12.77 -5.82
C PHE A 692 -30.57 14.22 -5.45
N SER A 693 -31.60 14.48 -4.65
CA SER A 693 -31.56 15.61 -3.74
C SER A 693 -31.12 15.04 -2.39
N GLN A 694 -29.98 15.46 -1.88
CA GLN A 694 -29.83 15.61 -0.42
C GLN A 694 -30.80 16.69 0.06
N THR A 695 -32.11 16.44 -0.04
CA THR A 695 -32.93 16.90 1.07
C THR A 695 -32.55 15.95 2.19
N GLU A 696 -31.71 16.41 3.12
CA GLU A 696 -31.95 16.07 4.51
C GLU A 696 -33.48 16.03 4.65
N LYS A 697 -34.05 14.83 4.88
CA LYS A 697 -35.43 14.78 5.39
C LYS A 697 -35.40 15.79 6.52
N PRO A 698 -36.20 16.88 6.51
CA PRO A 698 -36.13 17.88 7.56
C PRO A 698 -36.20 17.08 8.85
N LYS A 699 -35.11 17.03 9.62
CA LYS A 699 -34.97 16.14 10.78
C LYS A 699 -36.28 16.31 11.51
N ARG A 700 -37.13 15.26 11.48
CA ARG A 700 -38.49 15.38 12.01
C ARG A 700 -38.29 15.89 13.42
N LYS A 701 -38.64 17.16 13.69
CA LYS A 701 -38.32 17.79 14.98
C LYS A 701 -38.83 16.82 16.03
N VAL A 702 -37.90 16.19 16.75
CA VAL A 702 -38.25 15.15 17.71
C VAL A 702 -39.15 15.84 18.71
N GLY A 703 -40.43 15.47 18.69
CA GLY A 703 -41.42 16.07 19.57
C GLY A 703 -40.99 15.81 21.01
N ARG A 704 -41.24 16.76 21.93
CA ARG A 704 -40.93 16.57 23.36
C ARG A 704 -41.46 15.24 23.93
N ASN A 705 -42.49 14.65 23.33
CA ASN A 705 -43.08 13.38 23.74
C ASN A 705 -42.64 12.15 22.91
N ASP A 706 -41.87 12.32 21.83
CA ASP A 706 -41.39 11.22 20.98
C ASP A 706 -40.29 10.41 21.69
N PRO A 707 -40.06 9.14 21.32
CA PRO A 707 -38.93 8.36 21.82
C PRO A 707 -37.60 9.08 21.56
N CYS A 708 -36.71 9.07 22.56
CA CYS A 708 -35.45 9.80 22.50
C CYS A 708 -34.47 9.16 21.49
N PRO A 709 -33.82 9.94 20.61
CA PRO A 709 -32.91 9.42 19.58
C PRO A 709 -31.69 8.66 20.11
N CYS A 710 -31.33 8.83 21.39
CA CYS A 710 -30.23 8.10 22.02
C CYS A 710 -30.52 6.62 22.32
N GLY A 711 -31.67 6.09 21.89
CA GLY A 711 -32.04 4.68 22.08
C GLY A 711 -32.50 4.31 23.49
N SER A 712 -32.60 5.28 24.41
CA SER A 712 -32.96 5.00 25.83
C SER A 712 -34.40 4.55 26.08
N GLY A 713 -35.27 4.54 25.05
CA GLY A 713 -36.70 4.23 25.17
C GLY A 713 -37.55 5.27 25.93
N LYS A 714 -36.94 6.32 26.51
CA LYS A 714 -37.64 7.41 27.21
C LYS A 714 -38.13 8.48 26.25
N LYS A 715 -39.16 9.25 26.62
CA LYS A 715 -39.60 10.44 25.87
C LYS A 715 -38.46 11.47 25.82
N TYR A 716 -38.26 12.15 24.69
CA TYR A 716 -37.17 13.11 24.47
C TYR A 716 -37.09 14.18 25.57
N LYS A 717 -38.25 14.64 26.09
CA LYS A 717 -38.30 15.59 27.20
C LYS A 717 -37.77 15.11 28.55
N LYS A 718 -37.64 13.79 28.74
CA LYS A 718 -37.15 13.17 29.98
C LYS A 718 -35.75 12.57 29.81
N CYS A 719 -35.05 12.94 28.74
CA CYS A 719 -33.71 12.44 28.42
C CYS A 719 -32.85 13.59 27.89
N CYS A 720 -32.40 13.53 26.64
CA CYS A 720 -31.39 14.45 26.07
C CYS A 720 -31.77 15.94 26.07
N ILE A 721 -33.04 16.34 26.20
CA ILE A 721 -33.40 17.78 26.27
C ILE A 721 -33.17 18.40 27.65
N ASN A 722 -33.12 17.58 28.71
CA ASN A 722 -33.03 18.01 30.12
C ASN A 722 -31.69 17.57 30.75
N LYS A 723 -30.70 17.23 29.92
CA LYS A 723 -29.33 16.94 30.36
C LYS A 723 -28.44 18.14 30.15
#